data_AF-A0A955P217-F1
#
_entry.id   AF-A0A955P217-F1
#
_cell.length_a   1.000
_cell.length_b   1.000
_cell.length_c   1.000
_cell.angle_alpha   90.00
_cell.angle_beta   90.00
_cell.angle_gamma   90.00
#
_symmetry.space_group_name_H-M   'P 1'
#
loop_
_entity.id
_entity.type
_entity.pdbx_description
1 polymer ?
#
loop_
_entity_poly.entity_id
_entity_poly.type
_entity_poly.pdbx_seq_one_letter_code
_entity_poly.pdbx_strand_id
1 'polypeptide(L)'
;HLDEIEVFGPHEPAKNLALNQPANQSSISQWSTGKDSVQSIDWRKRVVEILAHSRGLVADLKESGLDADRDLIAIEEMQAKLDAEPPREVGEKDYFAARWLQRSLTLRNPLLDFDSILFVKRVPGSYSHMSDQYYGWWSRPGGGLYILRDFQSDSRAVECISESFTEPGSFLRPTLSYDATKVLFAWCKHYPDLADEKDKLNKDHVPEDAFYQLFEMDLDGSGVRQLTHGKYDNFDGRYLPDGKIVFLSTRRGQALQCGFESAQKTLETANLPDSYVRCGGGPERPVAVYTLHTMDPDGGNLCAISPFENFEWTPSVANDGTLLYSRWDYVDRYNMPFMGLWRTNPDGSNARIVYGNFTRAPHCTFEPRSIPGSDKIIFTASGHHAQTMGSLVLIDPAVGTEGDDPITRLTPEVPFPEIEGWPDSFYANPWPLSERYHLVSWARERVVREGQLRAPNGMGLYLFDAEGNMELLHRDPEIGSECPIPIRPRETPPILANGSGPNSDMKGRFLISDVYSGLPNVEEGEIQNLRVVAVPAKTQPTMDSPKLGITKDDPGKCVLGTVPVEKDGSAYFEVPAGVIVFFQVLDRQGMAIQTMRTTTHVQPGQTLSCIGCHEPRLKAPPVKQALASLRVPSKIEPGPEGSWPLRFDRLIQPVLDQHCVSCHNQEGEDPKAASFNLASASAYDSLVNFGTPSLNDHVKNRYLEGRSIAGEGAARTSALLSMVMDPEGHEGVFLDDESLERFIVWIDTYAQRAGSFSPEQENELVAMRHKWRDLLKE
;
A
#
# COMPACT_ATOMS: atom_id res chain seq x y z
N HIS A 1 14.40 38.46 -3.46
CA HIS A 1 14.01 39.83 -3.06
C HIS A 1 12.59 40.06 -3.50
N LEU A 2 11.73 40.62 -2.65
CA LEU A 2 10.35 40.95 -3.03
C LEU A 2 10.38 42.20 -3.91
N ASP A 3 9.82 42.14 -5.10
CA ASP A 3 9.77 43.30 -6.02
C ASP A 3 8.75 44.36 -5.54
N GLU A 4 7.71 43.92 -4.83
CA GLU A 4 6.63 44.76 -4.33
C GLU A 4 6.02 44.14 -3.06
N ILE A 5 5.61 44.99 -2.11
CA ILE A 5 4.86 44.57 -0.92
C ILE A 5 3.49 45.23 -1.01
N GLU A 6 2.43 44.43 -0.82
CA GLU A 6 1.06 44.94 -0.71
C GLU A 6 0.61 44.96 0.74
N VAL A 7 0.35 46.17 1.27
CA VAL A 7 -0.14 46.37 2.64
C VAL A 7 -1.49 47.07 2.56
N PHE A 8 -2.56 46.39 2.95
CA PHE A 8 -3.90 46.97 2.96
C PHE A 8 -4.33 47.26 4.39
N GLY A 9 -4.73 48.50 4.66
CA GLY A 9 -5.21 48.91 5.97
C GLY A 9 -6.69 48.56 6.19
N PRO A 10 -7.13 48.36 7.43
CA PRO A 10 -8.52 48.00 7.75
C PRO A 10 -9.55 49.07 7.39
N HIS A 11 -9.12 50.31 7.13
CA HIS A 11 -10.01 51.43 6.79
C HIS A 11 -10.06 51.77 5.29
N GLU A 12 -9.13 51.25 4.48
CA GLU A 12 -9.07 51.45 3.02
C GLU A 12 -8.59 50.16 2.31
N PRO A 13 -9.40 49.08 2.30
CA PRO A 13 -8.98 47.76 1.82
C PRO A 13 -8.65 47.69 0.32
N ALA A 14 -9.03 48.71 -0.47
CA ALA A 14 -8.74 48.78 -1.91
C ALA A 14 -7.43 49.50 -2.25
N LYS A 15 -6.69 50.01 -1.26
CA LYS A 15 -5.51 50.83 -1.49
C LYS A 15 -4.27 50.19 -0.86
N ASN A 16 -3.29 49.86 -1.70
CA ASN A 16 -2.00 49.38 -1.22
C ASN A 16 -1.23 50.56 -0.57
N LEU A 17 -1.11 50.53 0.75
CA LEU A 17 -0.40 51.50 1.57
C LEU A 17 1.12 51.47 1.37
N ALA A 18 1.66 50.38 0.82
CA ALA A 18 3.08 50.18 0.56
C ALA A 18 3.47 50.37 -0.93
N LEU A 19 2.54 50.82 -1.77
CA LEU A 19 2.79 51.05 -3.19
C LEU A 19 3.96 52.04 -3.40
N ASN A 20 4.96 51.63 -4.19
CA ASN A 20 6.23 52.34 -4.45
C ASN A 20 7.19 52.50 -3.26
N GLN A 21 7.00 51.79 -2.14
CA GLN A 21 7.97 51.78 -1.04
C GLN A 21 9.04 50.70 -1.27
N PRO A 22 10.33 51.00 -1.10
CA PRO A 22 11.40 50.02 -1.31
C PRO A 22 11.34 48.90 -0.27
N ALA A 23 11.17 47.66 -0.72
CA ALA A 23 11.22 46.47 0.12
C ALA A 23 12.66 46.13 0.51
N ASN A 24 13.04 46.37 1.76
CA ASN A 24 14.36 46.09 2.31
C ASN A 24 14.43 44.76 3.09
N GLN A 25 13.39 43.93 3.00
CA GLN A 25 13.29 42.64 3.69
C GLN A 25 13.16 41.51 2.66
N SER A 26 13.95 40.45 2.85
CA SER A 26 13.79 39.17 2.11
C SER A 26 13.01 38.21 3.00
N SER A 27 11.76 37.93 2.64
CA SER A 27 10.93 36.90 3.28
C SER A 27 10.44 35.94 2.21
N ILE A 28 10.56 34.64 2.50
CA ILE A 28 9.90 33.56 1.77
C ILE A 28 8.66 33.21 2.60
N SER A 29 7.50 33.69 2.16
CA SER A 29 6.21 33.32 2.76
C SER A 29 5.46 32.41 1.80
N GLN A 30 4.51 31.63 2.32
CA GLN A 30 3.62 30.78 1.52
C GLN A 30 2.79 31.53 0.46
N TRP A 31 2.74 32.87 0.52
CA TRP A 31 2.03 33.73 -0.42
C TRP A 31 2.95 34.37 -1.48
N SER A 32 4.25 34.08 -1.43
CA SER A 32 5.21 34.58 -2.41
C SER A 32 5.09 33.77 -3.71
N THR A 33 4.48 34.36 -4.75
CA THR A 33 4.49 33.79 -6.11
C THR A 33 5.67 34.35 -6.89
N GLY A 34 6.58 33.48 -7.34
CA GLY A 34 7.60 33.86 -8.32
C GLY A 34 6.91 34.25 -9.61
N LYS A 35 7.26 35.43 -10.17
CA LYS A 35 7.06 35.64 -11.60
C LYS A 35 8.09 34.75 -12.28
N ASP A 36 7.66 33.72 -12.99
CA ASP A 36 8.54 32.95 -13.88
C ASP A 36 9.06 33.89 -14.98
N SER A 37 10.09 34.67 -14.67
CA SER A 37 10.97 35.14 -15.71
C SER A 37 11.55 33.87 -16.31
N VAL A 38 11.26 33.61 -17.59
CA VAL A 38 11.96 32.58 -18.35
C VAL A 38 13.45 32.86 -18.16
N GLN A 39 14.11 32.09 -17.29
CA GLN A 39 15.55 32.24 -17.10
C GLN A 39 16.18 31.93 -18.45
N SER A 40 16.95 32.89 -18.98
CA SER A 40 17.77 32.62 -20.14
C SER A 40 18.67 31.42 -19.82
N ILE A 41 18.61 30.38 -20.64
CA ILE A 41 19.42 29.17 -20.44
C ILE A 41 20.90 29.57 -20.50
N ASP A 42 21.64 29.24 -19.44
CA ASP A 42 23.10 29.35 -19.45
C ASP A 42 23.69 28.16 -20.23
N TRP A 43 23.73 28.30 -21.56
CA TRP A 43 24.22 27.25 -22.45
C TRP A 43 25.64 26.82 -22.13
N ARG A 44 26.51 27.77 -21.76
CA ARG A 44 27.89 27.48 -21.38
C ARG A 44 27.93 26.56 -20.16
N LYS A 45 27.21 26.92 -19.10
CA LYS A 45 27.12 26.07 -17.90
C LYS A 45 26.61 24.68 -18.22
N ARG A 46 25.55 24.56 -19.04
CA ARG A 46 24.99 23.26 -19.44
C ARG A 46 25.98 22.40 -20.24
N VAL A 47 26.74 23.00 -21.16
CA VAL A 47 27.78 22.28 -21.92
C VAL A 47 28.88 21.78 -20.98
N VAL A 48 29.36 22.60 -20.04
CA VAL A 48 30.38 22.18 -19.06
C VAL A 48 29.89 20.99 -18.23
N GLU A 49 28.65 21.03 -17.73
CA GLU A 49 28.05 19.94 -16.96
C GLU A 49 27.99 18.63 -17.76
N ILE A 50 27.59 18.70 -19.04
CA ILE A 50 27.55 17.54 -19.95
C ILE A 50 28.95 16.96 -20.19
N LEU A 51 29.95 17.81 -20.47
CA LEU A 51 31.32 17.37 -20.73
C LEU A 51 31.94 16.75 -19.47
N ALA A 52 31.65 17.29 -18.29
CA ALA A 52 32.08 16.71 -17.02
C ALA A 52 31.49 15.31 -16.81
N HIS A 53 30.18 15.13 -17.01
CA HIS A 53 29.54 13.81 -16.93
C HIS A 53 30.08 12.84 -17.97
N SER A 54 30.30 13.31 -19.21
CA SER A 54 30.84 12.48 -20.29
C SER A 54 32.22 11.91 -19.97
N ARG A 55 33.06 12.62 -19.21
CA ARG A 55 34.34 12.06 -18.71
C ARG A 55 34.14 10.91 -17.74
N GLY A 56 33.11 11.00 -16.88
CA GLY A 56 32.68 9.91 -16.01
C GLY A 56 32.27 8.68 -16.82
N LEU A 57 31.42 8.86 -17.84
CA LEU A 57 31.02 7.77 -18.74
C LEU A 57 32.21 7.13 -19.46
N VAL A 58 33.19 7.92 -19.91
CA VAL A 58 34.44 7.39 -20.50
C VAL A 58 35.20 6.53 -19.49
N ALA A 59 35.29 6.96 -18.23
CA ALA A 59 35.94 6.18 -17.18
C ALA A 59 35.20 4.85 -16.94
N ASP A 60 33.87 4.88 -16.85
CA ASP A 60 33.03 3.70 -16.67
C ASP A 60 33.19 2.69 -17.82
N LEU A 61 33.24 3.18 -19.06
CA LEU A 61 33.47 2.35 -20.25
C LEU A 61 34.86 1.71 -20.22
N LYS A 62 35.89 2.48 -19.86
CA LYS A 62 37.27 1.96 -19.74
C LYS A 62 37.42 0.94 -18.62
N GLU A 63 36.80 1.17 -17.47
CA GLU A 63 36.76 0.21 -16.35
C GLU A 63 36.07 -1.09 -16.78
N SER A 64 35.06 -0.99 -17.63
CA SER A 64 34.37 -2.12 -18.26
C SER A 64 35.14 -2.75 -19.44
N GLY A 65 36.36 -2.29 -19.73
CA GLY A 65 37.23 -2.86 -20.78
C GLY A 65 36.94 -2.37 -22.20
N LEU A 66 36.13 -1.32 -22.38
CA LEU A 66 35.80 -0.74 -23.69
C LEU A 66 36.71 0.46 -24.01
N ASP A 67 37.17 0.56 -25.27
CA ASP A 67 37.97 1.71 -25.74
C ASP A 67 37.10 2.96 -25.88
N ALA A 68 37.50 4.05 -25.23
CA ALA A 68 36.86 5.35 -25.31
C ALA A 68 37.88 6.50 -25.44
N ASP A 69 39.09 6.22 -25.94
CA ASP A 69 40.15 7.23 -26.07
C ASP A 69 39.80 8.34 -27.06
N ARG A 70 39.15 7.99 -28.18
CA ARG A 70 38.67 8.97 -29.16
C ARG A 70 37.58 9.87 -28.60
N ASP A 71 36.69 9.32 -27.79
CA ASP A 71 35.63 10.09 -27.15
C ASP A 71 36.22 11.07 -26.14
N LEU A 72 37.24 10.66 -25.36
CA LEU A 72 37.95 11.56 -24.45
C LEU A 72 38.62 12.72 -25.20
N ILE A 73 39.27 12.44 -26.34
CA ILE A 73 39.85 13.50 -27.19
C ILE A 73 38.77 14.47 -27.65
N ALA A 74 37.62 13.97 -28.12
CA ALA A 74 36.51 14.82 -28.55
C ALA A 74 35.95 15.69 -27.41
N ILE A 75 35.86 15.14 -26.19
CA ILE A 75 35.45 15.91 -24.99
C ILE A 75 36.45 17.06 -24.74
N GLU A 76 37.75 16.77 -24.76
CA GLU A 76 38.77 17.80 -24.50
C GLU A 76 38.84 18.86 -25.61
N GLU A 77 38.63 18.48 -26.87
CA GLU A 77 38.51 19.43 -27.98
C GLU A 77 37.30 20.36 -27.81
N MET A 78 36.14 19.82 -27.42
CA MET A 78 34.96 20.63 -27.13
C MET A 78 35.18 21.55 -25.93
N GLN A 79 35.85 21.09 -24.87
CA GLN A 79 36.19 21.91 -23.70
C GLN A 79 37.15 23.04 -24.08
N ALA A 80 38.20 22.75 -24.84
CA ALA A 80 39.16 23.76 -25.29
C ALA A 80 38.51 24.82 -26.18
N LYS A 81 37.60 24.40 -27.08
CA LYS A 81 36.79 25.32 -27.89
C LYS A 81 35.93 26.21 -27.00
N LEU A 82 35.26 25.63 -26.00
CA LEU A 82 34.44 26.35 -25.04
C LEU A 82 35.26 27.40 -24.28
N ASP A 83 36.46 27.05 -23.82
CA ASP A 83 37.35 27.94 -23.08
C ASP A 83 37.88 29.10 -23.93
N ALA A 84 37.98 28.93 -25.25
CA ALA A 84 38.38 29.97 -26.20
C ALA A 84 37.24 30.91 -26.62
N GLU A 85 35.99 30.45 -26.63
CA GLU A 85 34.81 31.24 -27.05
C GLU A 85 34.24 32.10 -25.92
N PRO A 86 33.83 33.36 -26.18
CA PRO A 86 33.19 34.21 -25.19
C PRO A 86 31.80 33.64 -24.79
N PRO A 87 31.32 33.84 -23.54
CA PRO A 87 30.08 33.22 -23.05
C PRO A 87 28.82 33.49 -23.88
N ARG A 88 28.77 34.60 -24.62
CA ARG A 88 27.62 34.97 -25.47
C ARG A 88 27.56 34.22 -26.80
N GLU A 89 28.64 33.55 -27.20
CA GLU A 89 28.73 32.80 -28.46
C GLU A 89 28.39 31.32 -28.29
N VAL A 90 28.42 30.81 -27.06
CA VAL A 90 27.99 29.45 -26.75
C VAL A 90 26.47 29.38 -26.82
N GLY A 91 25.95 28.49 -27.66
CA GLY A 91 24.52 28.37 -27.90
C GLY A 91 24.00 26.95 -27.88
N GLU A 92 22.75 26.83 -28.31
CA GLU A 92 22.01 25.57 -28.44
C GLU A 92 22.74 24.52 -29.30
N LYS A 93 23.48 24.94 -30.33
CA LYS A 93 24.25 24.04 -31.20
C LYS A 93 25.36 23.31 -30.44
N ASP A 94 26.12 24.02 -29.60
CA ASP A 94 27.19 23.42 -28.80
C ASP A 94 26.62 22.49 -27.72
N TYR A 95 25.48 22.88 -27.14
CA TYR A 95 24.71 22.03 -26.24
C TYR A 95 24.30 20.70 -26.91
N PHE A 96 23.71 20.75 -28.11
CA PHE A 96 23.32 19.52 -28.81
C PHE A 96 24.53 18.69 -29.25
N ALA A 97 25.63 19.32 -29.68
CA ALA A 97 26.85 18.59 -30.01
C ALA A 97 27.39 17.81 -28.80
N ALA A 98 27.44 18.44 -27.62
CA ALA A 98 27.84 17.80 -26.38
C ALA A 98 26.85 16.69 -25.97
N ARG A 99 25.53 16.91 -26.13
CA ARG A 99 24.50 15.89 -25.86
C ARG A 99 24.60 14.68 -26.77
N TRP A 100 24.91 14.85 -28.06
CA TRP A 100 25.10 13.72 -28.98
C TRP A 100 26.30 12.86 -28.59
N LEU A 101 27.40 13.48 -28.15
CA LEU A 101 28.55 12.78 -27.61
C LEU A 101 28.19 12.00 -26.33
N GLN A 102 27.53 12.67 -25.38
CA GLN A 102 27.07 12.03 -24.13
C GLN A 102 26.13 10.85 -24.42
N ARG A 103 25.18 11.00 -25.35
CA ARG A 103 24.26 9.94 -25.77
C ARG A 103 25.02 8.74 -26.32
N SER A 104 25.98 8.97 -27.22
CA SER A 104 26.83 7.90 -27.79
C SER A 104 27.54 7.10 -26.69
N LEU A 105 28.15 7.80 -25.72
CA LEU A 105 28.80 7.18 -24.56
C LEU A 105 27.81 6.41 -23.69
N THR A 106 26.66 6.99 -23.42
CA THR A 106 25.61 6.43 -22.55
C THR A 106 25.04 5.13 -23.14
N LEU A 107 24.77 5.11 -24.45
CA LEU A 107 24.18 3.93 -25.12
C LEU A 107 25.17 2.78 -25.32
N ARG A 108 26.47 3.04 -25.17
CA ARG A 108 27.53 2.03 -25.13
C ARG A 108 27.73 1.39 -23.75
N ASN A 109 26.95 1.78 -22.75
CA ASN A 109 27.02 1.19 -21.42
C ASN A 109 26.81 -0.33 -21.51
N PRO A 110 27.72 -1.17 -20.97
CA PRO A 110 27.63 -2.63 -21.07
C PRO A 110 26.40 -3.24 -20.37
N LEU A 111 25.73 -2.49 -19.50
CA LEU A 111 24.44 -2.91 -18.91
C LEU A 111 23.28 -2.88 -19.92
N LEU A 112 23.46 -2.21 -21.06
CA LEU A 112 22.54 -2.22 -22.19
C LEU A 112 22.93 -3.32 -23.18
N ASP A 113 23.03 -4.56 -22.67
CA ASP A 113 23.37 -5.78 -23.43
C ASP A 113 22.16 -6.38 -24.18
N PHE A 114 21.16 -5.54 -24.48
CA PHE A 114 19.92 -5.87 -25.19
C PHE A 114 19.64 -4.80 -26.24
N ASP A 115 19.05 -5.20 -27.37
CA ASP A 115 18.77 -4.31 -28.51
C ASP A 115 17.33 -3.78 -28.53
N SER A 116 16.43 -4.38 -27.72
CA SER A 116 15.00 -4.17 -27.81
C SER A 116 14.35 -3.97 -26.45
N ILE A 117 13.34 -3.10 -26.40
CA ILE A 117 12.57 -2.78 -25.19
C ILE A 117 11.07 -2.99 -25.46
N LEU A 118 10.42 -3.84 -24.67
CA LEU A 118 8.96 -3.91 -24.59
C LEU A 118 8.44 -2.75 -23.75
N PHE A 119 7.36 -2.10 -24.20
CA PHE A 119 6.70 -1.03 -23.44
C PHE A 119 5.21 -0.95 -23.81
N VAL A 120 4.44 -0.20 -23.03
CA VAL A 120 3.02 0.08 -23.32
C VAL A 120 2.86 1.53 -23.75
N LYS A 121 2.09 1.76 -24.82
CA LYS A 121 1.49 3.08 -25.08
C LYS A 121 0.07 3.07 -24.55
N ARG A 122 -0.32 4.08 -23.77
CA ARG A 122 -1.68 4.20 -23.27
C ARG A 122 -2.05 5.62 -22.90
N VAL A 123 -3.35 5.88 -22.83
CA VAL A 123 -3.91 7.10 -22.28
C VAL A 123 -4.22 6.86 -20.78
N PRO A 124 -3.78 7.72 -19.85
CA PRO A 124 -4.18 7.59 -18.44
C PRO A 124 -5.70 7.64 -18.29
N GLY A 125 -6.24 6.85 -17.35
CA GLY A 125 -7.68 6.77 -17.10
C GLY A 125 -8.33 8.11 -16.76
N SER A 126 -9.66 8.17 -16.84
CA SER A 126 -10.45 9.39 -16.62
C SER A 126 -10.51 9.82 -15.15
N TYR A 127 -10.11 8.95 -14.22
CA TYR A 127 -10.05 9.25 -12.80
C TYR A 127 -8.63 9.03 -12.26
N SER A 128 -8.02 10.08 -11.72
CA SER A 128 -6.73 9.98 -11.04
C SER A 128 -6.96 9.68 -9.56
N HIS A 129 -6.46 8.55 -9.06
CA HIS A 129 -6.34 8.21 -7.63
C HIS A 129 -5.60 6.87 -7.53
N MET A 130 -4.83 6.62 -6.47
CA MET A 130 -3.98 5.43 -6.38
C MET A 130 -4.80 4.13 -6.38
N SER A 131 -5.99 4.15 -5.78
CA SER A 131 -6.91 3.00 -5.75
C SER A 131 -7.62 2.81 -7.08
N ASP A 132 -8.06 3.90 -7.72
CA ASP A 132 -9.03 3.86 -8.83
C ASP A 132 -8.40 3.71 -10.22
N GLN A 133 -7.10 3.95 -10.36
CA GLN A 133 -6.40 3.94 -11.65
C GLN A 133 -6.41 2.58 -12.37
N TYR A 134 -6.84 1.52 -11.70
CA TYR A 134 -6.88 0.14 -12.20
C TYR A 134 -8.29 -0.42 -12.37
N TYR A 135 -9.32 0.43 -12.41
CA TYR A 135 -10.67 0.01 -12.79
C TYR A 135 -10.94 0.29 -14.27
N GLY A 136 -11.38 -0.73 -15.01
CA GLY A 136 -11.61 -0.60 -16.45
C GLY A 136 -12.75 0.35 -16.83
N TRP A 137 -13.70 0.63 -15.92
CA TRP A 137 -14.73 1.66 -16.12
C TRP A 137 -14.20 3.10 -16.11
N TRP A 138 -12.96 3.33 -15.65
CA TRP A 138 -12.25 4.60 -15.81
C TRP A 138 -11.29 4.59 -17.01
N SER A 139 -11.32 3.55 -17.85
CA SER A 139 -10.46 3.45 -19.01
C SER A 139 -10.69 4.59 -20.00
N ARG A 140 -9.62 4.97 -20.70
CA ARG A 140 -9.68 5.82 -21.90
C ARG A 140 -9.02 5.04 -23.03
N PRO A 141 -9.57 5.07 -24.25
CA PRO A 141 -9.13 4.18 -25.31
C PRO A 141 -7.83 4.68 -25.93
N GLY A 142 -7.00 3.75 -26.40
CA GLY A 142 -5.86 4.03 -27.27
C GLY A 142 -4.57 3.37 -26.83
N GLY A 143 -3.64 3.26 -27.78
CA GLY A 143 -2.33 2.67 -27.57
C GLY A 143 -2.31 1.16 -27.81
N GLY A 144 -1.44 0.46 -27.09
CA GLY A 144 -1.08 -0.93 -27.38
C GLY A 144 0.23 -1.33 -26.73
N LEU A 145 0.66 -2.56 -27.01
CA LEU A 145 1.96 -3.08 -26.62
C LEU A 145 2.94 -2.91 -27.79
N TYR A 146 4.12 -2.38 -27.49
CA TYR A 146 5.10 -2.00 -28.50
C TYR A 146 6.50 -2.52 -28.18
N ILE A 147 7.27 -2.76 -29.22
CA ILE A 147 8.70 -3.04 -29.14
C ILE A 147 9.47 -1.85 -29.74
N LEU A 148 10.38 -1.28 -28.98
CA LEU A 148 11.40 -0.35 -29.47
C LEU A 148 12.66 -1.15 -29.81
N ARG A 149 12.93 -1.34 -31.11
CA ARG A 149 14.09 -2.08 -31.62
C ARG A 149 15.25 -1.15 -31.93
N ASP A 150 16.46 -1.68 -31.85
CA ASP A 150 17.71 -1.04 -32.25
C ASP A 150 17.89 0.35 -31.63
N PHE A 151 17.43 0.55 -30.40
CA PHE A 151 17.31 1.86 -29.74
C PHE A 151 18.67 2.55 -29.51
N GLN A 152 19.75 1.78 -29.55
CA GLN A 152 21.13 2.24 -29.44
C GLN A 152 21.66 2.86 -30.74
N SER A 153 20.93 2.70 -31.86
CA SER A 153 21.36 3.12 -33.19
C SER A 153 20.39 4.12 -33.84
N ASP A 154 20.81 4.70 -34.96
CA ASP A 154 19.96 5.56 -35.80
C ASP A 154 18.89 4.76 -36.59
N SER A 155 18.98 3.43 -36.62
CA SER A 155 18.01 2.54 -37.29
C SER A 155 16.82 2.15 -36.40
N ARG A 156 16.63 2.82 -35.26
CA ARG A 156 15.57 2.51 -34.30
C ARG A 156 14.18 2.40 -34.94
N ALA A 157 13.40 1.41 -34.51
CA ALA A 157 12.04 1.20 -34.98
C ALA A 157 11.08 0.97 -33.80
N VAL A 158 9.82 1.37 -33.97
CA VAL A 158 8.75 1.13 -33.00
C VAL A 158 7.70 0.27 -33.68
N GLU A 159 7.50 -0.93 -33.17
CA GLU A 159 6.61 -1.95 -33.71
C GLU A 159 5.46 -2.21 -32.75
N CYS A 160 4.21 -2.24 -33.24
CA CYS A 160 3.05 -2.65 -32.45
C CYS A 160 2.92 -4.17 -32.49
N ILE A 161 2.84 -4.83 -31.35
CA ILE A 161 2.67 -6.29 -31.26
C ILE A 161 1.26 -6.70 -30.80
N SER A 162 0.37 -5.72 -30.56
CA SER A 162 -1.00 -5.95 -30.12
C SER A 162 -2.03 -5.57 -31.19
N GLU A 163 -1.69 -5.68 -32.47
CA GLU A 163 -2.56 -5.30 -33.60
C GLU A 163 -3.85 -6.13 -33.69
N SER A 164 -3.86 -7.32 -33.07
CA SER A 164 -5.05 -8.19 -32.98
C SER A 164 -6.17 -7.58 -32.12
N PHE A 165 -5.88 -6.58 -31.29
CA PHE A 165 -6.86 -5.88 -30.46
C PHE A 165 -7.44 -4.69 -31.22
N THR A 166 -8.45 -4.95 -32.04
CA THR A 166 -9.04 -3.94 -32.94
C THR A 166 -10.10 -3.06 -32.28
N GLU A 167 -10.63 -3.47 -31.13
CA GLU A 167 -11.65 -2.72 -30.39
C GLU A 167 -11.00 -1.61 -29.55
N PRO A 168 -11.68 -0.45 -29.38
CA PRO A 168 -11.22 0.58 -28.46
C PRO A 168 -11.06 0.02 -27.03
N GLY A 169 -9.88 0.17 -26.45
CA GLY A 169 -9.58 -0.38 -25.13
C GLY A 169 -8.33 0.22 -24.52
N SER A 170 -7.94 -0.30 -23.36
CA SER A 170 -6.81 0.16 -22.58
C SER A 170 -5.92 -1.02 -22.18
N PHE A 171 -4.61 -0.84 -22.27
CA PHE A 171 -3.60 -1.84 -21.89
C PHE A 171 -2.92 -1.42 -20.59
N LEU A 172 -2.66 -2.39 -19.71
CA LEU A 172 -1.95 -2.19 -18.47
C LEU A 172 -0.79 -3.17 -18.30
N ARG A 173 0.34 -2.61 -17.85
CA ARG A 173 1.31 -3.27 -16.98
C ARG A 173 1.83 -4.60 -17.54
N PRO A 174 2.36 -4.60 -18.77
CA PRO A 174 2.89 -5.81 -19.37
C PRO A 174 4.10 -6.34 -18.59
N THR A 175 4.39 -7.62 -18.77
CA THR A 175 5.61 -8.27 -18.28
C THR A 175 6.03 -9.39 -19.23
N LEU A 176 7.32 -9.74 -19.20
CA LEU A 176 7.88 -10.83 -20.00
C LEU A 176 8.05 -12.10 -19.16
N SER A 177 7.84 -13.25 -19.78
CA SER A 177 8.31 -14.54 -19.26
C SER A 177 9.83 -14.51 -19.05
N TYR A 178 10.35 -15.41 -18.22
CA TYR A 178 11.78 -15.42 -17.90
C TYR A 178 12.68 -15.70 -19.12
N ASP A 179 12.20 -16.46 -20.09
CA ASP A 179 12.87 -16.71 -21.37
C ASP A 179 12.62 -15.61 -22.42
N ALA A 180 11.83 -14.57 -22.07
CA ALA A 180 11.42 -13.47 -22.94
C ALA A 180 10.70 -13.89 -24.23
N THR A 181 10.00 -15.02 -24.23
CA THR A 181 9.22 -15.49 -25.39
C THR A 181 7.74 -15.11 -25.33
N LYS A 182 7.21 -14.82 -24.13
CA LYS A 182 5.80 -14.52 -23.88
C LYS A 182 5.60 -13.19 -23.17
N VAL A 183 4.48 -12.55 -23.45
CA VAL A 183 4.02 -11.31 -22.85
C VAL A 183 2.74 -11.57 -22.07
N LEU A 184 2.75 -11.25 -20.77
CA LEU A 184 1.56 -11.23 -19.90
C LEU A 184 1.16 -9.77 -19.66
N PHE A 185 -0.11 -9.44 -19.82
CA PHE A 185 -0.62 -8.07 -19.70
C PHE A 185 -2.09 -8.06 -19.28
N ALA A 186 -2.61 -6.90 -18.91
CA ALA A 186 -4.05 -6.71 -18.72
C ALA A 186 -4.64 -5.82 -19.81
N TRP A 187 -5.87 -6.12 -20.24
CA TRP A 187 -6.62 -5.31 -21.19
C TRP A 187 -8.10 -5.26 -20.81
N CYS A 188 -8.74 -4.12 -21.06
CA CYS A 188 -10.19 -3.98 -21.01
C CYS A 188 -10.68 -3.24 -22.25
N LYS A 189 -11.93 -3.52 -22.64
CA LYS A 189 -12.66 -2.74 -23.63
C LYS A 189 -13.12 -1.42 -23.03
N HIS A 190 -13.02 -0.35 -23.81
CA HIS A 190 -13.50 0.96 -23.42
C HIS A 190 -14.95 1.18 -23.85
N TYR A 191 -15.75 1.73 -22.93
CA TYR A 191 -17.12 2.14 -23.16
C TYR A 191 -17.25 3.65 -22.86
N PRO A 192 -17.58 4.51 -23.85
CA PRO A 192 -17.56 5.96 -23.68
C PRO A 192 -18.40 6.50 -22.52
N ASP A 193 -19.60 5.94 -22.32
CA ASP A 193 -20.56 6.44 -21.33
C ASP A 193 -20.40 5.78 -19.95
N LEU A 194 -19.53 4.77 -19.82
CA LEU A 194 -19.46 3.95 -18.61
C LEU A 194 -18.87 4.72 -17.41
N ALA A 195 -17.98 5.68 -17.65
CA ALA A 195 -17.46 6.55 -16.60
C ALA A 195 -18.59 7.32 -15.90
N ASP A 196 -19.63 7.72 -16.64
CA ASP A 196 -20.76 8.51 -16.15
C ASP A 196 -21.91 7.65 -15.58
N GLU A 197 -21.81 6.31 -15.62
CA GLU A 197 -22.80 5.40 -15.01
C GLU A 197 -22.90 5.67 -13.49
N LYS A 198 -24.11 5.87 -12.97
CA LYS A 198 -24.30 6.31 -11.58
C LYS A 198 -24.36 5.16 -10.59
N ASP A 199 -24.72 3.97 -11.04
CA ASP A 199 -24.78 2.77 -10.22
C ASP A 199 -23.88 1.69 -10.79
N LYS A 200 -22.59 1.80 -10.48
CA LYS A 200 -21.58 0.80 -10.83
C LYS A 200 -21.50 -0.33 -9.79
N LEU A 201 -22.22 -0.23 -8.67
CA LEU A 201 -22.32 -1.31 -7.68
C LEU A 201 -23.12 -2.48 -8.23
N ASN A 202 -24.21 -2.16 -8.94
CA ASN A 202 -24.88 -3.15 -9.74
C ASN A 202 -24.00 -3.51 -10.95
N LYS A 203 -23.21 -4.57 -10.80
CA LYS A 203 -22.34 -5.09 -11.86
C LYS A 203 -23.10 -5.43 -13.14
N ASP A 204 -24.43 -5.56 -13.13
CA ASP A 204 -25.22 -5.75 -14.35
C ASP A 204 -25.31 -4.51 -15.24
N HIS A 205 -25.03 -3.32 -14.70
CA HIS A 205 -24.86 -2.09 -15.48
C HIS A 205 -23.47 -1.96 -16.11
N VAL A 206 -22.53 -2.84 -15.74
CA VAL A 206 -21.15 -2.82 -16.25
C VAL A 206 -20.91 -4.03 -17.16
N PRO A 207 -20.54 -3.83 -18.44
CA PRO A 207 -20.15 -4.92 -19.33
C PRO A 207 -18.97 -5.72 -18.76
N GLU A 208 -18.95 -7.03 -18.97
CA GLU A 208 -17.89 -7.90 -18.43
C GLU A 208 -16.50 -7.57 -18.97
N ASP A 209 -16.42 -7.27 -20.27
CA ASP A 209 -15.19 -6.87 -20.96
C ASP A 209 -14.77 -5.42 -20.67
N ALA A 210 -15.57 -4.67 -19.90
CA ALA A 210 -15.16 -3.36 -19.37
C ALA A 210 -14.29 -3.48 -18.11
N PHE A 211 -14.15 -4.67 -17.52
CA PHE A 211 -13.19 -4.94 -16.45
C PHE A 211 -11.86 -5.37 -17.06
N TYR A 212 -10.74 -5.00 -16.44
CA TYR A 212 -9.43 -5.51 -16.85
C TYR A 212 -9.36 -7.02 -16.70
N GLN A 213 -8.91 -7.71 -17.75
CA GLN A 213 -8.64 -9.14 -17.74
C GLN A 213 -7.19 -9.40 -18.11
N LEU A 214 -6.63 -10.49 -17.60
CA LEU A 214 -5.27 -10.92 -17.94
C LEU A 214 -5.27 -11.69 -19.28
N PHE A 215 -4.29 -11.36 -20.10
CA PHE A 215 -4.01 -12.00 -21.38
C PHE A 215 -2.54 -12.41 -21.45
N GLU A 216 -2.27 -13.51 -22.13
CA GLU A 216 -0.93 -13.94 -22.52
C GLU A 216 -0.86 -14.02 -24.06
N MET A 217 0.28 -13.65 -24.62
CA MET A 217 0.58 -13.85 -26.05
C MET A 217 2.06 -14.11 -26.26
N ASP A 218 2.43 -14.61 -27.43
CA ASP A 218 3.83 -14.73 -27.82
C ASP A 218 4.39 -13.34 -28.18
N LEU A 219 5.71 -13.15 -28.07
CA LEU A 219 6.35 -11.83 -28.25
C LEU A 219 6.14 -11.23 -29.65
N ASP A 220 5.86 -12.06 -30.65
CA ASP A 220 5.54 -11.63 -32.02
C ASP A 220 4.08 -11.16 -32.20
N GLY A 221 3.29 -11.16 -31.12
CA GLY A 221 1.87 -10.77 -31.13
C GLY A 221 0.91 -11.89 -31.49
N SER A 222 1.39 -13.10 -31.78
CA SER A 222 0.56 -14.27 -32.05
C SER A 222 0.16 -15.01 -30.75
N GLY A 223 -0.69 -16.02 -30.87
CA GLY A 223 -1.01 -16.90 -29.74
C GLY A 223 -1.80 -16.26 -28.59
N VAL A 224 -2.50 -15.15 -28.84
CA VAL A 224 -3.26 -14.41 -27.81
C VAL A 224 -4.29 -15.31 -27.11
N ARG A 225 -4.23 -15.34 -25.79
CA ARG A 225 -5.13 -16.10 -24.91
C ARG A 225 -5.57 -15.26 -23.73
N GLN A 226 -6.88 -15.19 -23.50
CA GLN A 226 -7.44 -14.62 -22.28
C GLN A 226 -7.35 -15.65 -21.14
N LEU A 227 -6.89 -15.22 -19.97
CA LEU A 227 -6.66 -16.09 -18.79
C LEU A 227 -7.72 -15.92 -17.71
N THR A 228 -8.33 -14.74 -17.61
CA THR A 228 -9.33 -14.42 -16.58
C THR A 228 -10.64 -13.91 -17.20
N HIS A 229 -11.77 -14.19 -16.54
CA HIS A 229 -13.12 -13.90 -17.04
C HIS A 229 -14.07 -13.51 -15.90
N GLY A 230 -15.13 -12.77 -16.17
CA GLY A 230 -16.10 -12.31 -15.16
C GLY A 230 -15.89 -10.87 -14.71
N LYS A 231 -16.83 -10.34 -13.94
CA LYS A 231 -16.97 -8.91 -13.60
C LYS A 231 -16.07 -8.49 -12.43
N TYR A 232 -14.77 -8.61 -12.65
CA TYR A 232 -13.70 -8.28 -11.70
C TYR A 232 -12.49 -7.76 -12.46
N ASP A 233 -11.86 -6.68 -11.97
CA ASP A 233 -10.59 -6.23 -12.52
C ASP A 233 -9.46 -7.16 -12.08
N ASN A 234 -8.73 -7.72 -13.04
CA ASN A 234 -7.58 -8.61 -12.88
C ASN A 234 -6.39 -8.00 -13.63
N PHE A 235 -5.33 -7.62 -12.92
CA PHE A 235 -4.21 -6.87 -13.50
C PHE A 235 -2.88 -7.10 -12.77
N ASP A 236 -1.81 -6.48 -13.25
CA ASP A 236 -0.46 -6.56 -12.69
C ASP A 236 0.10 -8.00 -12.55
N GLY A 237 -0.22 -8.86 -13.52
CA GLY A 237 0.25 -10.25 -13.55
C GLY A 237 1.77 -10.40 -13.61
N ARG A 238 2.31 -11.42 -12.91
CA ARG A 238 3.73 -11.83 -12.94
C ARG A 238 3.84 -13.34 -13.06
N TYR A 239 4.78 -13.79 -13.89
CA TYR A 239 5.20 -15.19 -13.91
C TYR A 239 5.95 -15.53 -12.63
N LEU A 240 5.54 -16.61 -11.97
CA LEU A 240 6.23 -17.19 -10.83
C LEU A 240 7.29 -18.20 -11.32
N PRO A 241 8.37 -18.43 -10.56
CA PRO A 241 9.41 -19.41 -10.90
C PRO A 241 8.91 -20.84 -11.13
N ASP A 242 7.79 -21.23 -10.50
CA ASP A 242 7.17 -22.54 -10.64
C ASP A 242 6.21 -22.66 -11.85
N GLY A 243 6.11 -21.60 -12.66
CA GLY A 243 5.25 -21.52 -13.83
C GLY A 243 3.83 -21.01 -13.57
N LYS A 244 3.43 -20.78 -12.31
CA LYS A 244 2.16 -20.13 -11.98
C LYS A 244 2.18 -18.64 -12.31
N ILE A 245 1.01 -18.01 -12.23
CA ILE A 245 0.87 -16.56 -12.38
C ILE A 245 0.32 -15.99 -11.08
N VAL A 246 0.97 -14.95 -10.54
CA VAL A 246 0.44 -14.10 -9.46
C VAL A 246 -0.08 -12.79 -10.04
N PHE A 247 -1.16 -12.24 -9.49
CA PHE A 247 -1.78 -11.01 -9.97
C PHE A 247 -2.64 -10.33 -8.90
N LEU A 248 -3.11 -9.12 -9.17
CA LEU A 248 -4.08 -8.40 -8.33
C LEU A 248 -5.49 -8.58 -8.87
N SER A 249 -6.46 -8.79 -7.96
CA SER A 249 -7.86 -8.96 -8.36
C SER A 249 -8.84 -8.43 -7.32
N THR A 250 -9.95 -7.84 -7.78
CA THR A 250 -11.11 -7.48 -6.94
C THR A 250 -11.93 -8.69 -6.47
N ARG A 251 -11.60 -9.91 -6.94
CA ARG A 251 -12.22 -11.18 -6.52
C ARG A 251 -12.09 -11.52 -5.05
N ARG A 252 -11.23 -10.81 -4.31
CA ARG A 252 -11.19 -10.87 -2.85
C ARG A 252 -12.61 -10.75 -2.26
N GLY A 253 -13.43 -9.89 -2.86
CA GLY A 253 -14.86 -9.81 -2.58
C GLY A 253 -15.17 -9.65 -1.10
N GLN A 254 -16.30 -10.20 -0.65
CA GLN A 254 -16.74 -10.09 0.74
C GLN A 254 -16.38 -11.31 1.61
N ALA A 255 -15.54 -12.24 1.10
CA ALA A 255 -15.22 -13.46 1.82
C ALA A 255 -14.55 -13.17 3.19
N LEU A 256 -15.08 -13.80 4.25
CA LEU A 256 -14.47 -13.78 5.59
C LEU A 256 -13.20 -14.63 5.66
N GLN A 257 -13.18 -15.75 4.93
CA GLN A 257 -12.06 -16.68 4.80
C GLN A 257 -11.66 -16.76 3.32
N CYS A 258 -10.49 -16.24 2.98
CA CYS A 258 -9.96 -16.28 1.61
C CYS A 258 -9.08 -17.52 1.38
N GLY A 259 -9.07 -18.01 0.15
CA GLY A 259 -8.25 -19.12 -0.29
C GLY A 259 -8.70 -19.65 -1.64
N PHE A 260 -8.46 -20.93 -1.87
CA PHE A 260 -8.92 -21.63 -3.08
C PHE A 260 -10.45 -21.59 -3.21
N GLU A 261 -11.18 -22.03 -2.19
CA GLU A 261 -12.66 -22.10 -2.23
C GLU A 261 -13.33 -20.74 -2.49
N SER A 262 -12.87 -19.67 -1.83
CA SER A 262 -13.45 -18.34 -2.02
C SER A 262 -13.24 -17.84 -3.44
N ALA A 263 -12.09 -18.13 -4.03
CA ALA A 263 -11.77 -17.73 -5.40
C ALA A 263 -12.55 -18.57 -6.43
N GLN A 264 -12.70 -19.88 -6.21
CA GLN A 264 -13.51 -20.75 -7.09
C GLN A 264 -14.97 -20.30 -7.18
N LYS A 265 -15.57 -19.83 -6.09
CA LYS A 265 -16.93 -19.27 -6.10
C LYS A 265 -17.11 -18.11 -7.09
N THR A 266 -16.06 -17.31 -7.33
CA THR A 266 -16.09 -16.21 -8.29
C THR A 266 -16.07 -16.66 -9.76
N LEU A 267 -15.70 -17.93 -10.01
CA LEU A 267 -15.79 -18.57 -11.32
C LEU A 267 -17.20 -19.15 -11.55
N GLU A 268 -17.84 -19.63 -10.49
CA GLU A 268 -19.22 -20.14 -10.52
C GLU A 268 -20.25 -19.01 -10.67
N THR A 269 -20.00 -17.87 -10.01
CA THR A 269 -20.86 -16.68 -10.06
C THR A 269 -20.02 -15.47 -10.45
N ALA A 270 -20.16 -15.03 -11.70
CA ALA A 270 -19.29 -14.03 -12.32
C ALA A 270 -19.44 -12.58 -11.77
N ASN A 271 -20.42 -12.32 -10.90
CA ASN A 271 -20.76 -10.98 -10.40
C ASN A 271 -21.00 -10.92 -8.89
N LEU A 272 -20.33 -11.76 -8.09
CA LEU A 272 -20.36 -11.64 -6.62
C LEU A 272 -19.92 -10.23 -6.17
N PRO A 273 -20.47 -9.73 -5.06
CA PRO A 273 -20.20 -8.38 -4.58
C PRO A 273 -18.74 -8.18 -4.15
N ASP A 274 -18.25 -6.96 -4.35
CA ASP A 274 -16.91 -6.54 -3.94
C ASP A 274 -16.87 -6.14 -2.45
N SER A 275 -15.67 -6.09 -1.88
CA SER A 275 -15.38 -5.31 -0.67
C SER A 275 -14.86 -3.93 -1.04
N TYR A 276 -15.02 -2.95 -0.15
CA TYR A 276 -14.72 -1.55 -0.46
C TYR A 276 -13.76 -0.92 0.55
N VAL A 277 -13.06 0.13 0.12
CA VAL A 277 -12.19 0.93 0.99
C VAL A 277 -12.98 1.56 2.15
N ARG A 278 -12.35 1.74 3.32
CA ARG A 278 -13.01 2.39 4.47
C ARG A 278 -13.13 3.91 4.34
N CYS A 279 -12.19 4.57 3.66
CA CYS A 279 -12.04 6.03 3.69
C CYS A 279 -12.83 6.82 2.65
N GLY A 280 -13.63 6.18 1.78
CA GLY A 280 -14.29 6.86 0.69
C GLY A 280 -15.12 5.93 -0.19
N GLY A 281 -15.49 6.44 -1.36
CA GLY A 281 -16.32 5.75 -2.35
C GLY A 281 -17.80 6.09 -2.28
N GLY A 282 -18.58 5.39 -3.10
CA GLY A 282 -20.03 5.51 -3.21
C GLY A 282 -20.55 4.74 -4.42
N PRO A 283 -21.86 4.79 -4.71
CA PRO A 283 -22.44 4.04 -5.84
C PRO A 283 -21.88 4.40 -7.22
N GLU A 284 -21.57 5.69 -7.43
CA GLU A 284 -21.02 6.22 -8.68
C GLU A 284 -19.50 6.00 -8.81
N ARG A 285 -18.83 5.77 -7.67
CA ARG A 285 -17.40 5.49 -7.54
C ARG A 285 -17.19 4.37 -6.51
N PRO A 286 -17.53 3.12 -6.86
CA PRO A 286 -17.23 1.99 -5.99
C PRO A 286 -15.71 1.78 -5.98
N VAL A 287 -15.10 1.96 -4.81
CA VAL A 287 -13.65 1.77 -4.65
C VAL A 287 -13.41 0.34 -4.17
N ALA A 288 -13.53 -0.61 -5.11
CA ALA A 288 -13.44 -2.05 -4.88
C ALA A 288 -12.00 -2.50 -4.58
N VAL A 289 -11.80 -3.16 -3.43
CA VAL A 289 -10.48 -3.61 -2.95
C VAL A 289 -9.95 -4.75 -3.82
N TYR A 290 -8.69 -4.63 -4.26
CA TYR A 290 -7.95 -5.72 -4.90
C TYR A 290 -6.76 -6.20 -4.07
N THR A 291 -6.56 -7.52 -4.07
CA THR A 291 -5.47 -8.21 -3.33
C THR A 291 -4.81 -9.29 -4.19
N LEU A 292 -3.74 -9.89 -3.68
CA LEU A 292 -2.98 -10.92 -4.39
C LEU A 292 -3.77 -12.24 -4.60
N HIS A 293 -3.73 -12.72 -5.84
CA HIS A 293 -4.29 -14.00 -6.29
C HIS A 293 -3.24 -14.77 -7.09
N THR A 294 -3.39 -16.09 -7.17
CA THR A 294 -2.58 -16.96 -8.04
C THR A 294 -3.47 -17.84 -8.91
N MET A 295 -2.94 -18.25 -10.06
CA MET A 295 -3.55 -19.25 -10.94
C MET A 295 -2.46 -20.04 -11.66
N ASP A 296 -2.84 -21.19 -12.21
CA ASP A 296 -2.00 -21.94 -13.12
C ASP A 296 -1.89 -21.22 -14.48
N PRO A 297 -0.85 -21.52 -15.29
CA PRO A 297 -0.67 -20.82 -16.55
C PRO A 297 -1.83 -21.02 -17.53
N ASP A 298 -2.65 -22.06 -17.38
CA ASP A 298 -3.85 -22.27 -18.20
C ASP A 298 -5.05 -21.39 -17.77
N GLY A 299 -4.95 -20.66 -16.67
CA GLY A 299 -6.05 -19.90 -16.03
C GLY A 299 -6.81 -20.70 -14.98
N GLY A 300 -6.48 -21.98 -14.78
CA GLY A 300 -7.07 -22.86 -13.80
C GLY A 300 -6.54 -22.64 -12.37
N ASN A 301 -7.11 -23.38 -11.42
CA ASN A 301 -6.68 -23.41 -10.02
C ASN A 301 -6.53 -22.05 -9.33
N LEU A 302 -7.42 -21.12 -9.67
CA LEU A 302 -7.48 -19.78 -9.09
C LEU A 302 -7.57 -19.83 -7.55
N CYS A 303 -6.72 -19.06 -6.88
CA CYS A 303 -6.64 -18.99 -5.42
C CYS A 303 -6.42 -17.54 -4.94
N ALA A 304 -7.22 -17.09 -3.97
CA ALA A 304 -6.99 -15.82 -3.27
C ALA A 304 -5.96 -16.04 -2.17
N ILE A 305 -4.73 -15.56 -2.38
CA ILE A 305 -3.60 -15.83 -1.45
C ILE A 305 -3.45 -14.76 -0.38
N SER A 306 -4.10 -13.60 -0.52
CA SER A 306 -4.13 -12.55 0.50
C SER A 306 -5.56 -12.28 0.98
N PRO A 307 -5.88 -12.56 2.26
CA PRO A 307 -7.18 -12.25 2.87
C PRO A 307 -7.32 -10.78 3.31
N PHE A 308 -6.31 -9.95 3.04
CA PHE A 308 -6.25 -8.58 3.53
C PHE A 308 -7.51 -7.79 3.15
N GLU A 309 -8.01 -6.95 4.06
CA GLU A 309 -9.31 -6.28 3.88
C GLU A 309 -9.21 -4.97 3.09
N ASN A 310 -7.99 -4.51 2.83
CA ASN A 310 -7.70 -3.32 2.05
C ASN A 310 -6.76 -3.62 0.88
N PHE A 311 -6.32 -2.58 0.18
CA PHE A 311 -5.60 -2.72 -1.07
C PHE A 311 -4.16 -3.20 -0.93
N GLU A 312 -3.73 -3.92 -1.97
CA GLU A 312 -2.35 -4.28 -2.26
C GLU A 312 -1.97 -3.84 -3.69
N TRP A 313 -0.71 -3.49 -3.94
CA TRP A 313 -0.28 -2.95 -5.24
C TRP A 313 1.03 -3.51 -5.77
N THR A 314 1.12 -3.46 -7.09
CA THR A 314 2.36 -3.51 -7.86
C THR A 314 3.28 -4.67 -7.48
N PRO A 315 2.79 -5.94 -7.50
CA PRO A 315 3.62 -7.08 -7.17
C PRO A 315 4.83 -7.20 -8.11
N SER A 316 5.93 -7.69 -7.57
CA SER A 316 7.10 -8.17 -8.32
C SER A 316 7.69 -9.40 -7.65
N VAL A 317 8.36 -10.25 -8.42
CA VAL A 317 9.11 -11.40 -7.88
C VAL A 317 10.52 -10.92 -7.52
N ALA A 318 10.89 -11.09 -6.25
CA ALA A 318 12.21 -10.76 -5.73
C ALA A 318 13.29 -11.76 -6.16
N ASN A 319 14.55 -11.38 -5.98
CA ASN A 319 15.71 -12.25 -6.25
C ASN A 319 15.69 -13.56 -5.43
N ASP A 320 15.06 -13.56 -4.25
CA ASP A 320 14.93 -14.73 -3.38
C ASP A 320 13.69 -15.61 -3.67
N GLY A 321 12.91 -15.27 -4.70
CA GLY A 321 11.68 -15.98 -5.07
C GLY A 321 10.44 -15.57 -4.27
N THR A 322 10.57 -14.67 -3.28
CA THR A 322 9.40 -14.05 -2.62
C THR A 322 8.73 -13.02 -3.52
N LEU A 323 7.53 -12.59 -3.15
CA LEU A 323 6.80 -11.52 -3.78
C LEU A 323 6.99 -10.23 -3.00
N LEU A 324 7.43 -9.15 -3.64
CA LEU A 324 7.39 -7.78 -3.12
C LEU A 324 6.13 -7.09 -3.59
N TYR A 325 5.47 -6.33 -2.72
CA TYR A 325 4.24 -5.60 -3.03
C TYR A 325 4.00 -4.51 -2.00
N SER A 326 3.17 -3.54 -2.33
CA SER A 326 2.76 -2.50 -1.38
C SER A 326 1.43 -2.87 -0.75
N ARG A 327 1.18 -2.48 0.49
CA ARG A 327 -0.09 -2.74 1.19
C ARG A 327 -0.52 -1.53 2.01
N TRP A 328 -1.81 -1.24 2.01
CA TRP A 328 -2.38 -0.15 2.79
C TRP A 328 -2.89 -0.62 4.15
N ASP A 329 -2.04 -0.51 5.17
CA ASP A 329 -2.30 -1.05 6.50
C ASP A 329 -2.56 0.04 7.54
N TYR A 330 -3.82 0.47 7.59
CA TYR A 330 -4.29 1.50 8.53
C TYR A 330 -5.34 0.96 9.53
N VAL A 331 -5.13 -0.26 10.05
CA VAL A 331 -6.04 -0.83 11.07
C VAL A 331 -5.98 0.00 12.36
N ASP A 332 -7.11 0.61 12.71
CA ASP A 332 -7.19 1.64 13.76
C ASP A 332 -6.16 2.77 13.53
N ARG A 333 -5.90 3.21 12.30
CA ARG A 333 -4.91 4.28 12.07
C ARG A 333 -5.46 5.31 11.10
N TYR A 334 -4.91 6.52 11.17
CA TYR A 334 -5.19 7.51 10.14
C TYR A 334 -4.87 6.95 8.77
N ASN A 335 -5.83 7.06 7.85
CA ASN A 335 -5.77 6.36 6.58
C ASN A 335 -4.63 6.81 5.65
N MET A 336 -3.92 7.92 5.85
CA MET A 336 -3.02 8.41 4.79
C MET A 336 -1.61 7.80 4.69
N PRO A 337 -0.80 7.66 5.76
CA PRO A 337 0.64 7.41 5.57
C PRO A 337 1.05 5.93 5.49
N PHE A 338 0.12 4.98 5.62
CA PHE A 338 0.46 3.57 5.88
C PHE A 338 0.40 2.67 4.64
N MET A 339 0.93 3.13 3.50
CA MET A 339 1.08 2.32 2.28
C MET A 339 2.52 1.85 2.12
N GLY A 340 2.91 0.96 3.05
CA GLY A 340 4.26 0.43 3.17
C GLY A 340 4.57 -0.70 2.19
N LEU A 341 5.84 -1.12 2.20
CA LEU A 341 6.37 -2.20 1.39
C LEU A 341 6.36 -3.50 2.18
N TRP A 342 5.87 -4.56 1.55
CA TRP A 342 5.67 -5.88 2.12
C TRP A 342 6.27 -6.96 1.22
N ARG A 343 6.46 -8.14 1.82
CA ARG A 343 6.79 -9.36 1.10
C ARG A 343 5.98 -10.55 1.57
N THR A 344 5.77 -11.53 0.70
CA THR A 344 5.11 -12.80 1.00
C THR A 344 5.67 -13.93 0.14
N ASN A 345 5.53 -15.18 0.54
CA ASN A 345 5.81 -16.30 -0.35
C ASN A 345 4.78 -16.34 -1.50
N PRO A 346 5.09 -17.00 -2.64
CA PRO A 346 4.15 -17.16 -3.76
C PRO A 346 2.81 -17.80 -3.41
N ASP A 347 2.73 -18.58 -2.33
CA ASP A 347 1.49 -19.20 -1.82
C ASP A 347 0.73 -18.31 -0.83
N GLY A 348 1.19 -17.07 -0.60
CA GLY A 348 0.60 -16.14 0.37
C GLY A 348 1.00 -16.41 1.83
N SER A 349 1.91 -17.37 2.09
CA SER A 349 2.46 -17.60 3.43
C SER A 349 3.57 -16.62 3.76
N ASN A 350 3.89 -16.49 5.05
CA ASN A 350 4.98 -15.65 5.55
C ASN A 350 4.93 -14.17 5.11
N ALA A 351 3.73 -13.59 5.05
CA ALA A 351 3.55 -12.16 4.82
C ALA A 351 4.28 -11.34 5.90
N ARG A 352 5.18 -10.44 5.49
CA ARG A 352 6.04 -9.63 6.38
C ARG A 352 6.24 -8.24 5.81
N ILE A 353 6.34 -7.27 6.69
CA ILE A 353 6.76 -5.92 6.30
C ILE A 353 8.24 -5.90 5.89
N VAL A 354 8.54 -5.11 4.86
CA VAL A 354 9.90 -4.75 4.44
C VAL A 354 10.20 -3.32 4.89
N TYR A 355 9.25 -2.38 4.71
CA TYR A 355 9.45 -0.98 5.09
C TYR A 355 8.14 -0.22 5.33
N GLY A 356 8.15 0.68 6.32
CA GLY A 356 7.17 1.75 6.44
C GLY A 356 5.93 1.44 7.28
N ASN A 357 6.07 0.72 8.39
CA ASN A 357 4.95 0.50 9.31
C ASN A 357 4.63 1.76 10.13
N PHE A 358 5.65 2.53 10.51
CA PHE A 358 5.55 3.74 11.32
C PHE A 358 6.10 4.97 10.61
N THR A 359 6.74 4.77 9.46
CA THR A 359 7.24 5.83 8.60
C THR A 359 6.07 6.59 7.97
N ARG A 360 6.15 7.92 7.97
CA ARG A 360 5.08 8.78 7.41
C ARG A 360 5.38 9.30 6.01
N ALA A 361 6.65 9.46 5.67
CA ALA A 361 7.10 9.99 4.39
C ALA A 361 8.04 8.97 3.73
N PRO A 362 7.78 8.57 2.47
CA PRO A 362 6.64 8.96 1.63
C PRO A 362 5.32 8.32 2.09
N HIS A 363 4.16 8.84 1.63
CA HIS A 363 2.86 8.21 1.91
C HIS A 363 2.76 6.81 1.29
N CYS A 364 3.21 6.66 0.04
CA CYS A 364 3.11 5.41 -0.72
C CYS A 364 4.46 4.92 -1.24
N THR A 365 4.68 3.61 -1.16
CA THR A 365 5.90 2.93 -1.61
C THR A 365 5.58 1.91 -2.72
N PHE A 366 5.35 2.37 -3.95
CA PHE A 366 4.86 1.53 -5.06
C PHE A 366 5.95 1.01 -5.99
N GLU A 367 5.60 0.05 -6.83
CA GLU A 367 6.48 -0.52 -7.87
C GLU A 367 7.82 -1.07 -7.36
N PRO A 368 7.84 -1.81 -6.24
CA PRO A 368 9.08 -2.34 -5.71
C PRO A 368 9.72 -3.31 -6.69
N ARG A 369 11.05 -3.24 -6.85
CA ARG A 369 11.85 -4.22 -7.60
C ARG A 369 13.19 -4.44 -6.93
N SER A 370 13.59 -5.70 -6.81
CA SER A 370 14.98 -6.04 -6.43
C SER A 370 15.96 -5.51 -7.47
N ILE A 371 17.09 -4.99 -7.00
CA ILE A 371 18.20 -4.58 -7.86
C ILE A 371 19.02 -5.83 -8.26
N PRO A 372 19.36 -6.02 -9.54
CA PRO A 372 20.26 -7.11 -9.95
C PRO A 372 21.63 -7.00 -9.26
N GLY A 373 22.14 -8.12 -8.72
CA GLY A 373 23.45 -8.17 -8.06
C GLY A 373 23.54 -7.41 -6.72
N SER A 374 22.41 -7.06 -6.11
CA SER A 374 22.33 -6.34 -4.84
C SER A 374 21.14 -6.83 -3.99
N ASP A 375 21.23 -6.63 -2.68
CA ASP A 375 20.15 -6.89 -1.72
C ASP A 375 19.16 -5.71 -1.58
N LYS A 376 19.41 -4.62 -2.32
CA LYS A 376 18.59 -3.41 -2.29
C LYS A 376 17.36 -3.52 -3.18
N ILE A 377 16.39 -2.67 -2.91
CA ILE A 377 15.12 -2.58 -3.65
C ILE A 377 14.96 -1.13 -4.12
N ILE A 378 14.52 -0.93 -5.37
CA ILE A 378 14.01 0.37 -5.83
C ILE A 378 12.49 0.40 -5.72
N PHE A 379 11.92 1.54 -5.37
CA PHE A 379 10.48 1.79 -5.43
C PHE A 379 10.17 3.23 -5.86
N THR A 380 8.93 3.46 -6.30
CA THR A 380 8.35 4.76 -6.62
C THR A 380 7.62 5.32 -5.40
N ALA A 381 8.15 6.40 -4.82
CA ALA A 381 7.52 7.17 -3.76
C ALA A 381 6.38 8.02 -4.33
N SER A 382 5.13 7.71 -3.99
CA SER A 382 3.93 8.31 -4.58
C SER A 382 3.06 9.03 -3.55
N GLY A 383 2.20 9.91 -4.06
CA GLY A 383 1.11 10.50 -3.27
C GLY A 383 -0.06 9.54 -3.10
N HIS A 384 -0.91 9.79 -2.09
CA HIS A 384 -2.13 9.05 -1.84
C HIS A 384 -3.24 9.49 -2.81
N HIS A 385 -3.43 10.81 -2.96
CA HIS A 385 -4.45 11.37 -3.86
C HIS A 385 -3.95 11.59 -5.30
N ALA A 386 -3.10 10.68 -5.79
CA ALA A 386 -2.51 10.69 -7.13
C ALA A 386 -2.47 9.27 -7.71
N GLN A 387 -2.26 9.15 -9.02
CA GLN A 387 -1.88 7.86 -9.62
C GLN A 387 -0.47 7.45 -9.18
N THR A 388 -0.06 6.20 -9.43
CA THR A 388 1.28 5.70 -9.08
C THR A 388 2.37 6.45 -9.87
N MET A 389 2.95 7.48 -9.24
CA MET A 389 4.04 8.28 -9.80
C MET A 389 4.67 9.17 -8.72
N GLY A 390 5.96 9.48 -8.87
CA GLY A 390 6.64 10.43 -8.00
C GLY A 390 8.15 10.27 -8.03
N SER A 391 8.78 10.26 -6.86
CA SER A 391 10.25 10.17 -6.73
C SER A 391 10.70 8.71 -6.78
N LEU A 392 11.89 8.44 -7.32
CA LEU A 392 12.53 7.12 -7.20
C LEU A 392 13.36 7.06 -5.92
N VAL A 393 13.23 5.96 -5.20
CA VAL A 393 13.89 5.72 -3.92
C VAL A 393 14.53 4.34 -3.91
N LEU A 394 15.79 4.28 -3.48
CA LEU A 394 16.50 3.05 -3.20
C LEU A 394 16.37 2.75 -1.70
N ILE A 395 16.04 1.52 -1.32
CA ILE A 395 16.02 1.06 0.06
C ILE A 395 17.04 -0.06 0.28
N ASP A 396 17.73 0.00 1.42
CA ASP A 396 18.56 -1.06 1.97
C ASP A 396 17.87 -1.71 3.19
N PRO A 397 17.22 -2.87 3.03
CA PRO A 397 16.53 -3.55 4.12
C PRO A 397 17.46 -4.04 5.25
N ALA A 398 18.77 -4.11 5.01
CA ALA A 398 19.74 -4.51 6.05
C ALA A 398 20.02 -3.36 7.03
N VAL A 399 19.76 -2.11 6.65
CA VAL A 399 19.92 -0.94 7.51
C VAL A 399 18.72 -0.78 8.46
N GLY A 400 17.51 -1.01 7.97
CA GLY A 400 16.30 -0.87 8.77
C GLY A 400 15.02 -1.02 7.97
N THR A 401 13.89 -1.03 8.69
CA THR A 401 12.54 -1.15 8.11
C THR A 401 11.68 0.09 8.31
N GLU A 402 12.24 1.17 8.88
CA GLU A 402 11.53 2.40 9.21
C GLU A 402 12.45 3.61 9.06
N GLY A 403 11.84 4.78 8.90
CA GLY A 403 12.51 6.08 8.89
C GLY A 403 13.32 6.35 7.63
N ASP A 404 14.15 7.37 7.70
CA ASP A 404 14.92 7.87 6.56
C ASP A 404 16.24 7.11 6.37
N ASP A 405 16.81 6.55 7.45
CA ASP A 405 18.10 5.86 7.45
C ASP A 405 18.24 4.74 6.38
N PRO A 406 17.25 3.85 6.16
CA PRO A 406 17.38 2.79 5.16
C PRO A 406 17.12 3.25 3.73
N ILE A 407 16.67 4.49 3.50
CA ILE A 407 16.29 4.97 2.17
C ILE A 407 17.25 6.02 1.60
N THR A 408 17.43 6.01 0.29
CA THR A 408 18.12 7.06 -0.48
C THR A 408 17.21 7.51 -1.60
N ARG A 409 16.82 8.79 -1.60
CA ARG A 409 16.04 9.38 -2.68
C ARG A 409 16.95 9.61 -3.89
N LEU A 410 16.75 8.84 -4.96
CA LEU A 410 17.56 8.91 -6.18
C LEU A 410 17.23 10.15 -7.02
N THR A 411 16.01 10.67 -6.88
CA THR A 411 15.51 11.84 -7.62
C THR A 411 15.14 12.97 -6.65
N PRO A 412 16.13 13.62 -6.00
CA PRO A 412 15.90 14.62 -4.96
C PRO A 412 15.19 15.89 -5.45
N GLU A 413 15.21 16.15 -6.75
CA GLU A 413 14.47 17.24 -7.39
C GLU A 413 12.95 17.06 -7.37
N VAL A 414 12.48 15.81 -7.19
CA VAL A 414 11.06 15.50 -7.05
C VAL A 414 10.73 15.33 -5.56
N PRO A 415 9.97 16.25 -4.93
CA PRO A 415 9.49 16.06 -3.56
C PRO A 415 8.62 14.81 -3.45
N PHE A 416 8.56 14.19 -2.26
CA PHE A 416 7.59 13.14 -2.01
C PHE A 416 6.18 13.69 -2.20
N PRO A 417 5.41 13.20 -3.20
CA PRO A 417 4.16 13.85 -3.57
C PRO A 417 3.17 13.87 -2.41
N GLU A 418 2.37 14.93 -2.36
CA GLU A 418 1.36 15.24 -1.34
C GLU A 418 1.89 15.61 0.04
N ILE A 419 2.81 14.82 0.60
CA ILE A 419 3.35 15.05 1.96
C ILE A 419 4.37 16.19 2.01
N GLU A 420 5.23 16.31 0.99
CA GLU A 420 6.21 17.42 0.89
C GLU A 420 5.79 18.49 -0.12
N GLY A 421 4.93 18.14 -1.09
CA GLY A 421 4.47 19.05 -2.13
C GLY A 421 3.89 18.32 -3.33
N TRP A 422 3.48 19.07 -4.36
CA TRP A 422 2.97 18.52 -5.62
C TRP A 422 3.99 18.81 -6.71
N PRO A 423 4.70 17.79 -7.24
CA PRO A 423 5.82 18.04 -8.14
C PRO A 423 5.38 18.41 -9.57
N ASP A 424 6.25 19.14 -10.28
CA ASP A 424 6.07 19.55 -11.69
C ASP A 424 6.64 18.54 -12.71
N SER A 425 7.20 17.44 -12.20
CA SER A 425 7.66 16.27 -12.96
C SER A 425 7.66 15.04 -12.07
N PHE A 426 7.61 13.85 -12.65
CA PHE A 426 7.57 12.60 -11.89
C PHE A 426 8.06 11.39 -12.69
N TYR A 427 8.50 10.39 -11.95
CA TYR A 427 8.96 9.10 -12.44
C TYR A 427 7.93 8.01 -12.13
N ALA A 428 7.93 6.97 -12.96
CA ALA A 428 7.14 5.76 -12.77
C ALA A 428 7.80 4.56 -13.48
N ASN A 429 7.34 3.37 -13.13
CA ASN A 429 7.73 2.09 -13.71
C ASN A 429 9.25 1.87 -13.80
N PRO A 430 10.01 2.00 -12.69
CA PRO A 430 11.44 1.74 -12.72
C PRO A 430 11.72 0.28 -13.09
N TRP A 431 12.74 0.07 -13.91
CA TRP A 431 13.34 -1.22 -14.19
C TRP A 431 14.85 -1.14 -13.92
N PRO A 432 15.33 -1.69 -12.80
CA PRO A 432 16.74 -1.58 -12.43
C PRO A 432 17.63 -2.46 -13.33
N LEU A 433 18.76 -1.89 -13.77
CA LEU A 433 19.87 -2.61 -14.40
C LEU A 433 21.04 -2.80 -13.42
N SER A 434 21.21 -1.85 -12.51
CA SER A 434 22.14 -1.88 -11.37
C SER A 434 21.64 -0.90 -10.29
N GLU A 435 22.38 -0.71 -9.19
CA GLU A 435 22.05 0.35 -8.21
C GLU A 435 22.14 1.77 -8.79
N ARG A 436 22.85 1.95 -9.93
CA ARG A 436 23.03 3.25 -10.58
C ARG A 436 22.12 3.45 -11.78
N TYR A 437 21.93 2.44 -12.64
CA TYR A 437 21.22 2.59 -13.93
C TYR A 437 19.86 1.92 -13.94
N HIS A 438 18.86 2.66 -14.43
CA HIS A 438 17.45 2.23 -14.43
C HIS A 438 16.76 2.67 -15.72
N LEU A 439 15.95 1.81 -16.33
CA LEU A 439 14.95 2.29 -17.30
C LEU A 439 13.74 2.82 -16.53
N VAL A 440 13.19 3.95 -16.96
CA VAL A 440 12.10 4.62 -16.26
C VAL A 440 11.11 5.22 -17.25
N SER A 441 9.88 5.40 -16.80
CA SER A 441 8.91 6.29 -17.43
C SER A 441 8.97 7.65 -16.73
N TRP A 442 8.98 8.75 -17.47
CA TRP A 442 9.07 10.09 -16.89
C TRP A 442 8.22 11.10 -17.64
N ALA A 443 7.62 12.03 -16.89
CA ALA A 443 6.84 13.15 -17.42
C ALA A 443 7.27 14.49 -16.84
N ARG A 444 7.27 15.52 -17.70
CA ARG A 444 7.35 16.94 -17.31
C ARG A 444 5.96 17.55 -17.33
N GLU A 445 5.13 17.12 -16.41
CA GLU A 445 3.83 17.72 -16.15
C GLU A 445 3.60 17.76 -14.64
N ARG A 446 2.80 18.72 -14.19
CA ARG A 446 2.42 18.80 -12.78
C ARG A 446 1.56 17.61 -12.41
N VAL A 447 1.88 16.96 -11.29
CA VAL A 447 1.04 15.90 -10.73
C VAL A 447 -0.34 16.46 -10.45
N VAL A 448 -1.34 15.84 -11.06
CA VAL A 448 -2.74 16.19 -10.86
C VAL A 448 -3.30 15.48 -9.63
N ARG A 449 -4.26 16.13 -8.97
CA ARG A 449 -4.92 15.57 -7.78
C ARG A 449 -6.05 14.62 -8.16
N GLU A 450 -6.63 14.02 -7.14
CA GLU A 450 -7.76 13.11 -7.26
C GLU A 450 -8.85 13.64 -8.21
N GLY A 451 -9.35 12.77 -9.10
CA GLY A 451 -10.44 13.07 -10.04
C GLY A 451 -10.06 13.99 -11.21
N GLN A 452 -8.81 14.46 -11.30
CA GLN A 452 -8.36 15.29 -12.42
C GLN A 452 -7.77 14.45 -13.56
N LEU A 453 -7.90 14.96 -14.79
CA LEU A 453 -7.37 14.31 -15.99
C LEU A 453 -5.89 14.62 -16.20
N ARG A 454 -5.12 13.59 -16.56
CA ARG A 454 -3.76 13.74 -17.06
C ARG A 454 -3.72 13.90 -18.57
N ALA A 455 -2.63 14.49 -19.08
CA ALA A 455 -2.38 14.59 -20.50
C ALA A 455 -2.21 13.19 -21.12
N PRO A 456 -2.74 12.92 -22.33
CA PRO A 456 -2.58 11.64 -22.98
C PRO A 456 -1.12 11.23 -23.24
N ASN A 457 -0.23 12.20 -23.43
CA ASN A 457 1.15 12.07 -23.93
C ASN A 457 2.23 12.47 -22.89
N GLY A 458 1.90 12.48 -21.60
CA GLY A 458 2.80 12.98 -20.56
C GLY A 458 4.12 12.19 -20.44
N MET A 459 4.03 10.86 -20.48
CA MET A 459 5.13 9.93 -20.21
C MET A 459 5.98 9.61 -21.44
N GLY A 460 7.31 9.53 -21.25
CA GLY A 460 8.25 8.93 -22.18
C GLY A 460 9.22 7.98 -21.49
N LEU A 461 9.94 7.17 -22.27
CA LEU A 461 10.93 6.20 -21.80
C LEU A 461 12.31 6.82 -21.73
N TYR A 462 13.00 6.64 -20.61
CA TYR A 462 14.34 7.16 -20.37
C TYR A 462 15.24 6.10 -19.76
N LEU A 463 16.54 6.20 -20.02
CA LEU A 463 17.57 5.64 -19.17
C LEU A 463 17.95 6.70 -18.14
N PHE A 464 17.74 6.37 -16.87
CA PHE A 464 18.06 7.20 -15.72
C PHE A 464 19.33 6.67 -15.01
N ASP A 465 20.23 7.57 -14.66
CA ASP A 465 21.32 7.29 -13.72
C ASP A 465 21.07 7.93 -12.34
N ALA A 466 21.53 7.27 -11.28
CA ALA A 466 21.37 7.73 -9.90
C ALA A 466 22.15 9.02 -9.56
N GLU A 467 22.92 9.57 -10.50
CA GLU A 467 23.57 10.88 -10.38
C GLU A 467 22.69 12.01 -10.96
N GLY A 468 21.49 11.68 -11.45
CA GLY A 468 20.48 12.62 -11.91
C GLY A 468 20.43 12.80 -13.43
N ASN A 469 21.15 12.01 -14.22
CA ASN A 469 21.12 12.12 -15.67
C ASN A 469 19.98 11.30 -16.27
N MET A 470 19.37 11.84 -17.32
CA MET A 470 18.34 11.18 -18.10
C MET A 470 18.69 11.21 -19.59
N GLU A 471 18.64 10.05 -20.22
CA GLU A 471 18.77 9.90 -21.67
C GLU A 471 17.42 9.44 -22.26
N LEU A 472 16.84 10.25 -23.14
CA LEU A 472 15.56 9.95 -23.78
C LEU A 472 15.71 8.78 -24.75
N LEU A 473 14.96 7.71 -24.54
CA LEU A 473 14.94 6.55 -25.44
C LEU A 473 13.81 6.67 -26.47
N HIS A 474 12.59 6.92 -25.98
CA HIS A 474 11.41 7.07 -26.81
C HIS A 474 10.37 7.98 -26.15
N ARG A 475 9.75 8.86 -26.93
CA ARG A 475 8.57 9.62 -26.52
C ARG A 475 7.71 9.80 -27.75
N ASP A 476 6.44 9.50 -27.59
CA ASP A 476 5.44 9.72 -28.61
C ASP A 476 4.72 11.06 -28.29
N PRO A 477 4.60 11.98 -29.28
CA PRO A 477 3.97 13.27 -29.06
C PRO A 477 2.46 13.19 -28.87
N GLU A 478 1.80 12.07 -29.16
CA GLU A 478 0.33 11.92 -29.09
C GLU A 478 -0.13 11.04 -27.92
N ILE A 479 0.71 10.12 -27.44
CA ILE A 479 0.33 9.16 -26.39
C ILE A 479 1.50 8.79 -25.46
N GLY A 480 1.20 8.52 -24.19
CA GLY A 480 2.18 8.22 -23.16
C GLY A 480 2.83 6.87 -23.40
N SER A 481 4.15 6.79 -23.23
CA SER A 481 4.92 5.54 -23.28
C SER A 481 5.41 5.18 -21.87
N GLU A 482 5.04 3.99 -21.40
CA GLU A 482 5.19 3.57 -20.00
C GLU A 482 5.74 2.12 -19.90
N CYS A 483 6.17 1.71 -18.70
CA CYS A 483 6.62 0.35 -18.38
C CYS A 483 7.73 -0.20 -19.30
N PRO A 484 8.93 0.42 -19.38
CA PRO A 484 10.03 -0.11 -20.17
C PRO A 484 10.57 -1.43 -19.59
N ILE A 485 10.69 -2.45 -20.44
CA ILE A 485 11.19 -3.79 -20.08
C ILE A 485 12.22 -4.24 -21.13
N PRO A 486 13.48 -4.52 -20.75
CA PRO A 486 14.46 -5.12 -21.65
C PRO A 486 13.98 -6.47 -22.19
N ILE A 487 14.04 -6.67 -23.50
CA ILE A 487 13.74 -7.96 -24.14
C ILE A 487 15.03 -8.79 -24.14
N ARG A 488 15.18 -9.62 -23.11
CA ARG A 488 16.22 -10.63 -23.01
C ARG A 488 15.81 -11.71 -21.98
N PRO A 489 16.31 -12.95 -22.11
CA PRO A 489 16.19 -13.93 -21.04
C PRO A 489 16.74 -13.39 -19.71
N ARG A 490 16.12 -13.80 -18.61
CA ARG A 490 16.48 -13.39 -17.25
C ARG A 490 16.65 -14.62 -16.38
N GLU A 491 17.51 -14.51 -15.38
CA GLU A 491 17.63 -15.54 -14.35
C GLU A 491 16.28 -15.75 -13.65
N THR A 492 15.86 -17.01 -13.54
CA THR A 492 14.67 -17.39 -12.80
C THR A 492 15.01 -17.47 -11.31
N PRO A 493 14.34 -16.70 -10.43
CA PRO A 493 14.55 -16.80 -8.99
C PRO A 493 14.30 -18.22 -8.46
N PRO A 494 14.78 -18.56 -7.25
CA PRO A 494 14.51 -19.85 -6.64
C PRO A 494 13.00 -20.14 -6.50
N ILE A 495 12.62 -21.40 -6.74
CA ILE A 495 11.27 -21.88 -6.44
C ILE A 495 11.16 -22.09 -4.92
N LEU A 496 10.25 -21.37 -4.28
CA LEU A 496 9.92 -21.58 -2.87
C LEU A 496 8.88 -22.70 -2.73
N ALA A 497 9.06 -23.56 -1.73
CA ALA A 497 8.14 -24.66 -1.48
C ALA A 497 6.76 -24.13 -1.06
N ASN A 498 5.71 -24.59 -1.74
CA ASN A 498 4.33 -24.31 -1.37
C ASN A 498 3.88 -25.26 -0.25
N GLY A 499 3.42 -24.70 0.87
CA GLY A 499 2.95 -25.47 2.03
C GLY A 499 1.48 -25.90 1.95
N SER A 500 0.72 -25.36 0.99
CA SER A 500 -0.74 -25.41 1.00
C SER A 500 -1.31 -25.91 -0.33
N GLY A 501 -2.17 -26.93 -0.29
CA GLY A 501 -2.91 -27.43 -1.46
C GLY A 501 -4.43 -27.29 -1.28
N PRO A 502 -5.23 -27.62 -2.32
CA PRO A 502 -6.69 -27.47 -2.30
C PRO A 502 -7.41 -28.24 -1.18
N ASN A 503 -6.80 -29.32 -0.68
CA ASN A 503 -7.35 -30.17 0.38
C ASN A 503 -6.64 -29.98 1.74
N SER A 504 -5.88 -28.90 1.91
CA SER A 504 -5.18 -28.65 3.16
C SER A 504 -6.15 -28.38 4.31
N ASP A 505 -5.74 -28.75 5.52
CA ASP A 505 -6.46 -28.38 6.75
C ASP A 505 -6.53 -26.86 6.83
N MET A 506 -7.74 -26.30 6.79
CA MET A 506 -8.03 -24.86 6.77
C MET A 506 -7.78 -24.19 8.13
N LYS A 507 -6.86 -24.74 8.92
CA LYS A 507 -6.31 -24.23 10.17
C LYS A 507 -4.86 -23.83 9.95
N GLY A 508 -4.45 -22.76 10.61
CA GLY A 508 -3.05 -22.38 10.73
C GLY A 508 -2.68 -22.13 12.18
N ARG A 509 -1.39 -21.86 12.42
CA ARG A 509 -0.83 -21.76 13.77
C ARG A 509 0.03 -20.53 13.90
N PHE A 510 0.02 -19.93 15.09
CA PHE A 510 0.97 -18.89 15.47
C PHE A 510 1.84 -19.39 16.61
N LEU A 511 3.15 -19.12 16.51
CA LEU A 511 4.13 -19.34 17.57
C LEU A 511 4.83 -18.03 17.91
N ILE A 512 4.64 -17.53 19.11
CA ILE A 512 5.40 -16.41 19.66
C ILE A 512 6.44 -17.00 20.60
N SER A 513 7.72 -16.67 20.38
CA SER A 513 8.82 -17.24 21.17
C SER A 513 8.88 -16.62 22.58
N ASP A 514 8.68 -15.30 22.66
CA ASP A 514 8.71 -14.53 23.89
C ASP A 514 7.99 -13.18 23.69
N VAL A 515 6.78 -13.05 24.23
CA VAL A 515 5.97 -11.82 24.15
C VAL A 515 6.67 -10.59 24.74
N TYR A 516 7.60 -10.77 25.69
CA TYR A 516 8.31 -9.67 26.34
C TYR A 516 9.36 -9.05 25.41
N SER A 517 9.82 -9.77 24.39
CA SER A 517 10.76 -9.24 23.42
C SER A 517 10.08 -8.17 22.54
N GLY A 518 10.37 -6.89 22.83
CA GLY A 518 9.74 -5.73 22.19
C GLY A 518 8.88 -4.91 23.15
N LEU A 519 8.74 -5.36 24.41
CA LEU A 519 7.99 -4.70 25.48
C LEU A 519 8.92 -4.30 26.65
N PRO A 520 9.84 -3.32 26.48
CA PRO A 520 10.92 -3.07 27.44
C PRO A 520 10.47 -2.62 28.84
N ASN A 521 9.21 -2.19 29.00
CA ASN A 521 8.67 -1.65 30.26
C ASN A 521 7.58 -2.55 30.88
N VAL A 522 7.55 -3.83 30.53
CA VAL A 522 6.55 -4.80 31.02
C VAL A 522 7.27 -5.89 31.80
N GLU A 523 6.82 -6.17 33.01
CA GLU A 523 7.50 -7.12 33.90
C GLU A 523 7.19 -8.58 33.54
N GLU A 524 8.19 -9.46 33.64
CA GLU A 524 7.99 -10.91 33.45
C GLU A 524 6.90 -11.44 34.40
N GLY A 525 5.97 -12.24 33.87
CA GLY A 525 4.78 -12.72 34.56
C GLY A 525 3.59 -11.74 34.63
N GLU A 526 3.70 -10.51 34.11
CA GLU A 526 2.55 -9.60 33.96
C GLU A 526 1.57 -10.10 32.88
N ILE A 527 2.09 -10.61 31.76
CA ILE A 527 1.31 -11.08 30.62
C ILE A 527 0.80 -12.49 30.89
N GLN A 528 -0.50 -12.71 30.69
CA GLN A 528 -1.15 -14.02 30.90
C GLN A 528 -1.73 -14.61 29.61
N ASN A 529 -2.26 -13.75 28.75
CA ASN A 529 -2.99 -14.18 27.56
C ASN A 529 -2.74 -13.23 26.38
N LEU A 530 -3.01 -13.72 25.18
CA LEU A 530 -3.20 -12.91 23.98
C LEU A 530 -4.69 -12.90 23.63
N ARG A 531 -5.25 -11.73 23.32
CA ARG A 531 -6.55 -11.61 22.66
C ARG A 531 -6.36 -11.75 21.16
N VAL A 532 -7.15 -12.61 20.52
CA VAL A 532 -7.17 -12.79 19.07
C VAL A 532 -8.40 -12.08 18.50
N VAL A 533 -8.18 -11.11 17.61
CA VAL A 533 -9.26 -10.30 17.02
C VAL A 533 -9.22 -10.41 15.51
N ALA A 534 -10.29 -10.93 14.91
CA ALA A 534 -10.46 -10.96 13.47
C ALA A 534 -11.03 -9.64 12.94
N VAL A 535 -10.66 -9.30 11.70
CA VAL A 535 -11.08 -8.08 11.02
C VAL A 535 -11.84 -8.44 9.73
N PRO A 536 -13.18 -8.42 9.70
CA PRO A 536 -13.93 -8.59 8.46
C PRO A 536 -13.76 -7.40 7.53
N ALA A 537 -13.95 -7.65 6.24
CA ALA A 537 -13.86 -6.62 5.21
C ALA A 537 -15.10 -5.74 5.16
N LYS A 538 -14.93 -4.51 4.69
CA LYS A 538 -16.06 -3.61 4.48
C LYS A 538 -16.89 -4.01 3.26
N THR A 539 -18.17 -4.25 3.49
CA THR A 539 -19.15 -4.66 2.46
C THR A 539 -19.94 -3.50 1.87
N GLN A 540 -19.82 -2.31 2.46
CA GLN A 540 -20.55 -1.11 2.05
C GLN A 540 -19.64 -0.09 1.35
N PRO A 541 -20.07 0.56 0.27
CA PRO A 541 -19.21 1.42 -0.54
C PRO A 541 -19.01 2.82 0.04
N THR A 542 -19.91 3.28 0.91
CA THR A 542 -19.85 4.63 1.50
C THR A 542 -19.05 4.63 2.79
N MET A 543 -18.21 5.65 3.01
CA MET A 543 -17.47 5.83 4.28
C MET A 543 -18.43 5.99 5.47
N ASP A 544 -18.06 5.47 6.64
CA ASP A 544 -18.81 5.60 7.90
C ASP A 544 -20.29 5.13 7.82
N SER A 545 -20.58 4.20 6.90
CA SER A 545 -21.94 3.67 6.68
C SER A 545 -21.89 2.14 6.57
N PRO A 546 -22.32 1.38 7.59
CA PRO A 546 -22.77 1.88 8.90
C PRO A 546 -21.63 2.46 9.74
N LYS A 547 -22.00 3.27 10.74
CA LYS A 547 -21.07 3.79 11.74
C LYS A 547 -20.71 2.70 12.75
N LEU A 548 -19.50 2.15 12.65
CA LEU A 548 -19.05 1.04 13.49
C LEU A 548 -18.52 1.48 14.86
N GLY A 549 -18.01 2.71 15.00
CA GLY A 549 -17.37 3.14 16.25
C GLY A 549 -17.23 4.65 16.41
N ILE A 550 -16.05 5.08 16.87
CA ILE A 550 -15.71 6.47 17.20
C ILE A 550 -15.11 7.21 15.99
N THR A 551 -14.34 6.52 15.15
CA THR A 551 -13.71 7.09 13.96
C THR A 551 -14.64 6.93 12.75
N LYS A 552 -14.31 7.57 11.61
CA LYS A 552 -15.14 7.53 10.40
C LYS A 552 -14.81 6.36 9.47
N ASP A 553 -13.75 5.63 9.80
CA ASP A 553 -13.17 4.55 9.01
C ASP A 553 -12.76 3.37 9.89
N ASP A 554 -13.48 3.18 11.01
CA ASP A 554 -13.31 2.05 11.90
C ASP A 554 -13.43 0.72 11.13
N PRO A 555 -12.48 -0.21 11.30
CA PRO A 555 -12.60 -1.54 10.72
C PRO A 555 -13.68 -2.34 11.47
N GLY A 556 -14.29 -3.32 10.81
CA GLY A 556 -15.08 -4.33 11.55
C GLY A 556 -14.16 -5.15 12.46
N LYS A 557 -14.65 -5.59 13.62
CA LYS A 557 -13.86 -6.42 14.54
C LYS A 557 -14.71 -7.51 15.19
N CYS A 558 -14.05 -8.62 15.43
CA CYS A 558 -14.63 -9.82 16.00
C CYS A 558 -13.61 -10.44 16.95
N VAL A 559 -13.88 -10.40 18.25
CA VAL A 559 -12.98 -11.03 19.24
C VAL A 559 -13.21 -12.53 19.18
N LEU A 560 -12.22 -13.26 18.67
CA LEU A 560 -12.33 -14.72 18.60
C LEU A 560 -12.23 -15.34 20.00
N GLY A 561 -11.47 -14.68 20.87
CA GLY A 561 -11.27 -15.06 22.26
C GLY A 561 -9.83 -14.82 22.71
N THR A 562 -9.39 -15.58 23.70
CA THR A 562 -8.04 -15.50 24.26
C THR A 562 -7.28 -16.83 24.19
N VAL A 563 -5.95 -16.74 24.18
CA VAL A 563 -5.04 -17.89 24.20
C VAL A 563 -3.94 -17.67 25.24
N PRO A 564 -3.49 -18.73 25.93
CA PRO A 564 -2.57 -18.58 27.04
C PRO A 564 -1.14 -18.24 26.58
N VAL A 565 -0.46 -17.44 27.39
CA VAL A 565 0.99 -17.21 27.37
C VAL A 565 1.63 -18.02 28.48
N GLU A 566 2.65 -18.80 28.15
CA GLU A 566 3.41 -19.59 29.10
C GLU A 566 4.25 -18.70 30.02
N LYS A 567 4.69 -19.26 31.15
CA LYS A 567 5.55 -18.56 32.12
C LYS A 567 6.84 -18.00 31.54
N ASP A 568 7.30 -18.58 30.44
CA ASP A 568 8.53 -18.21 29.76
C ASP A 568 8.31 -17.16 28.66
N GLY A 569 7.09 -16.62 28.55
CA GLY A 569 6.67 -15.62 27.56
C GLY A 569 6.21 -16.21 26.24
N SER A 570 6.29 -17.53 26.03
CA SER A 570 5.93 -18.13 24.75
C SER A 570 4.42 -18.38 24.60
N ALA A 571 3.91 -18.36 23.37
CA ALA A 571 2.51 -18.70 23.07
C ALA A 571 2.41 -19.51 21.77
N TYR A 572 1.56 -20.53 21.76
CA TYR A 572 1.35 -21.41 20.61
C TYR A 572 -0.11 -21.83 20.51
N PHE A 573 -0.79 -21.47 19.41
CA PHE A 573 -2.23 -21.64 19.24
C PHE A 573 -2.66 -21.77 17.78
N GLU A 574 -3.85 -22.34 17.59
CA GLU A 574 -4.50 -22.51 16.27
C GLU A 574 -5.51 -21.41 15.97
N VAL A 575 -5.64 -21.07 14.69
CA VAL A 575 -6.63 -20.13 14.16
C VAL A 575 -7.21 -20.65 12.83
N PRO A 576 -8.36 -20.14 12.37
CA PRO A 576 -8.79 -20.34 10.99
C PRO A 576 -7.76 -19.76 10.00
N ALA A 577 -7.32 -20.57 9.04
CA ALA A 577 -6.46 -20.08 7.95
C ALA A 577 -7.25 -19.14 7.02
N GLY A 578 -6.58 -18.23 6.32
CA GLY A 578 -7.24 -17.32 5.38
C GLY A 578 -8.16 -16.28 6.03
N VAL A 579 -8.10 -16.12 7.35
CA VAL A 579 -8.78 -15.06 8.11
C VAL A 579 -7.71 -14.10 8.64
N ILE A 580 -7.89 -12.79 8.43
CA ILE A 580 -6.98 -11.80 9.01
C ILE A 580 -7.29 -11.60 10.50
N VAL A 581 -6.23 -11.57 11.30
CA VAL A 581 -6.29 -11.35 12.75
C VAL A 581 -5.22 -10.35 13.19
N PHE A 582 -5.47 -9.68 14.32
CA PHE A 582 -4.44 -8.99 15.09
C PHE A 582 -4.48 -9.45 16.55
N PHE A 583 -3.44 -9.10 17.30
CA PHE A 583 -3.27 -9.52 18.68
C PHE A 583 -3.23 -8.36 19.66
N GLN A 584 -3.74 -8.58 20.86
CA GLN A 584 -3.49 -7.74 22.02
C GLN A 584 -2.80 -8.58 23.10
N VAL A 585 -1.67 -8.11 23.61
CA VAL A 585 -1.04 -8.70 24.81
C VAL A 585 -1.81 -8.23 26.04
N LEU A 586 -2.24 -9.16 26.89
CA LEU A 586 -3.10 -8.86 28.04
C LEU A 586 -2.37 -9.06 29.37
N ASP A 587 -2.59 -8.13 30.30
CA ASP A 587 -2.15 -8.27 31.69
C ASP A 587 -2.99 -9.28 32.49
N ARG A 588 -2.73 -9.38 33.80
CA ARG A 588 -3.43 -10.31 34.72
C ARG A 588 -4.91 -10.00 34.90
N GLN A 589 -5.33 -8.77 34.61
CA GLN A 589 -6.74 -8.35 34.67
C GLN A 589 -7.42 -8.50 33.30
N GLY A 590 -6.72 -8.97 32.27
CA GLY A 590 -7.25 -9.09 30.92
C GLY A 590 -7.25 -7.79 30.12
N MET A 591 -6.61 -6.73 30.62
CA MET A 591 -6.49 -5.45 29.93
C MET A 591 -5.33 -5.46 28.93
N ALA A 592 -5.51 -4.82 27.78
CA ALA A 592 -4.49 -4.73 26.76
C ALA A 592 -3.32 -3.85 27.23
N ILE A 593 -2.12 -4.42 27.23
CA ILE A 593 -0.86 -3.70 27.44
C ILE A 593 -0.46 -3.02 26.12
N GLN A 594 -0.57 -3.72 25.01
CA GLN A 594 -0.29 -3.21 23.67
C GLN A 594 -1.18 -3.90 22.64
N THR A 595 -1.61 -3.13 21.64
CA THR A 595 -2.42 -3.59 20.51
C THR A 595 -1.57 -3.60 19.25
N MET A 596 -1.56 -4.71 18.53
CA MET A 596 -1.05 -4.77 17.17
C MET A 596 -1.95 -3.93 16.26
N ARG A 597 -1.48 -2.77 15.79
CA ARG A 597 -2.25 -1.85 14.92
C ARG A 597 -2.19 -2.27 13.44
N THR A 598 -1.99 -3.54 13.15
CA THR A 598 -1.81 -4.13 11.81
C THR A 598 -2.46 -5.50 11.84
N THR A 599 -2.64 -6.17 10.71
CA THR A 599 -3.15 -7.55 10.68
C THR A 599 -2.15 -8.53 10.11
N THR A 600 -2.33 -9.79 10.47
CA THR A 600 -1.61 -10.93 9.93
C THR A 600 -2.57 -12.07 9.64
N HIS A 601 -2.12 -13.07 8.92
CA HIS A 601 -2.88 -14.27 8.58
C HIS A 601 -1.93 -15.45 8.43
N VAL A 602 -2.52 -16.63 8.35
CA VAL A 602 -1.82 -17.88 8.06
C VAL A 602 -2.52 -18.61 6.93
N GLN A 603 -1.72 -19.25 6.07
CA GLN A 603 -2.21 -20.18 5.07
C GLN A 603 -2.55 -21.54 5.71
N PRO A 604 -3.35 -22.38 5.03
CA PRO A 604 -3.68 -23.73 5.50
C PRO A 604 -2.44 -24.55 5.89
N GLY A 605 -2.40 -25.08 7.11
CA GLY A 605 -1.27 -25.84 7.65
C GLY A 605 -0.03 -25.02 8.05
N GLN A 606 0.02 -23.72 7.73
CA GLN A 606 1.17 -22.88 8.05
C GLN A 606 1.31 -22.69 9.56
N THR A 607 2.55 -22.71 10.05
CA THR A 607 2.90 -22.13 11.36
C THR A 607 3.70 -20.85 11.13
N LEU A 608 3.15 -19.70 11.47
CA LEU A 608 3.86 -18.43 11.43
C LEU A 608 4.46 -18.12 12.80
N SER A 609 5.76 -17.82 12.84
CA SER A 609 6.46 -17.51 14.08
C SER A 609 7.02 -16.09 14.12
N CYS A 610 6.96 -15.44 15.29
CA CYS A 610 7.73 -14.24 15.60
C CYS A 610 8.56 -14.42 16.88
N ILE A 611 9.52 -13.52 17.08
CA ILE A 611 10.31 -13.53 18.31
C ILE A 611 9.44 -13.00 19.45
N GLY A 612 8.83 -11.82 19.28
CA GLY A 612 8.00 -11.19 20.30
C GLY A 612 7.04 -10.16 19.74
N CYS A 613 6.65 -9.19 20.57
CA CYS A 613 5.66 -8.17 20.22
C CYS A 613 6.36 -6.91 19.70
N HIS A 614 6.38 -6.72 18.38
CA HIS A 614 7.04 -5.57 17.72
C HIS A 614 8.56 -5.51 17.97
N GLU A 615 9.23 -6.66 18.06
CA GLU A 615 10.68 -6.73 18.15
C GLU A 615 11.36 -6.08 16.93
N PRO A 616 12.59 -5.54 17.08
CA PRO A 616 13.39 -5.12 15.94
C PRO A 616 13.61 -6.29 14.97
N ARG A 617 13.34 -6.08 13.67
CA ARG A 617 13.39 -7.16 12.67
C ARG A 617 14.81 -7.65 12.34
N LEU A 618 15.82 -6.87 12.70
CA LEU A 618 17.24 -7.26 12.61
C LEU A 618 17.73 -8.02 13.85
N LYS A 619 16.86 -8.21 14.87
CA LYS A 619 17.20 -8.95 16.07
C LYS A 619 17.20 -10.45 15.79
N ALA A 620 18.28 -11.13 16.15
CA ALA A 620 18.32 -12.58 16.13
C ALA A 620 17.36 -13.18 17.17
N PRO A 621 16.73 -14.34 16.89
CA PRO A 621 15.88 -15.01 17.87
C PRO A 621 16.68 -15.45 19.11
N PRO A 622 16.06 -15.50 20.29
CA PRO A 622 16.71 -15.98 21.50
C PRO A 622 17.06 -17.47 21.38
N VAL A 623 18.20 -17.87 21.96
CA VAL A 623 18.60 -19.29 22.07
C VAL A 623 17.87 -19.94 23.25
N LYS A 624 16.56 -20.07 23.13
CA LYS A 624 15.67 -20.64 24.15
C LYS A 624 14.61 -21.50 23.46
N GLN A 625 14.34 -22.67 24.02
CA GLN A 625 13.20 -23.47 23.59
C GLN A 625 11.92 -22.92 24.23
N ALA A 626 11.00 -22.43 23.41
CA ALA A 626 9.70 -21.94 23.85
C ALA A 626 8.87 -23.06 24.50
N LEU A 627 8.44 -22.89 25.75
CA LEU A 627 7.60 -23.89 26.45
C LEU A 627 6.32 -24.21 25.66
N ALA A 628 5.72 -23.22 25.01
CA ALA A 628 4.50 -23.39 24.25
C ALA A 628 4.68 -24.37 23.07
N SER A 629 5.90 -24.47 22.52
CA SER A 629 6.21 -25.38 21.40
C SER A 629 6.33 -26.85 21.82
N LEU A 630 6.40 -27.14 23.13
CA LEU A 630 6.51 -28.50 23.67
C LEU A 630 5.16 -29.21 23.82
N ARG A 631 4.06 -28.50 23.57
CA ARG A 631 2.69 -29.02 23.63
C ARG A 631 1.98 -28.82 22.30
N VAL A 632 0.79 -29.43 22.19
CA VAL A 632 -0.13 -29.13 21.10
C VAL A 632 -0.56 -27.65 21.15
N PRO A 633 -0.89 -27.04 20.00
CA PRO A 633 -1.42 -25.67 19.98
C PRO A 633 -2.63 -25.52 20.90
N SER A 634 -2.73 -24.39 21.57
CA SER A 634 -3.91 -24.06 22.37
C SER A 634 -5.11 -23.77 21.48
N LYS A 635 -6.27 -24.27 21.92
CA LYS A 635 -7.57 -23.79 21.48
C LYS A 635 -7.86 -22.42 22.08
N ILE A 636 -8.70 -21.65 21.38
CA ILE A 636 -9.12 -20.31 21.79
C ILE A 636 -10.20 -20.44 22.87
N GLU A 637 -10.02 -19.73 23.99
CA GLU A 637 -11.07 -19.51 24.99
C GLU A 637 -12.01 -18.42 24.48
N PRO A 638 -13.29 -18.71 24.17
CA PRO A 638 -14.20 -17.71 23.60
C PRO A 638 -14.35 -16.48 24.51
N GLY A 639 -14.48 -15.31 23.89
CA GLY A 639 -14.84 -14.09 24.63
C GLY A 639 -16.31 -14.08 25.07
N PRO A 640 -16.72 -13.06 25.86
CA PRO A 640 -18.09 -12.93 26.34
C PRO A 640 -19.10 -12.78 25.19
N GLU A 641 -20.38 -13.06 25.47
CA GLU A 641 -21.46 -12.85 24.51
C GLU A 641 -21.46 -11.40 23.97
N GLY A 642 -21.69 -11.25 22.67
CA GLY A 642 -21.61 -9.94 22.00
C GLY A 642 -20.20 -9.49 21.63
N SER A 643 -19.17 -10.32 21.81
CA SER A 643 -17.80 -10.05 21.33
C SER A 643 -17.48 -10.68 19.95
N TRP A 644 -18.27 -11.67 19.52
CA TRP A 644 -18.20 -12.31 18.20
C TRP A 644 -19.56 -12.26 17.47
N PRO A 645 -19.76 -11.33 16.51
CA PRO A 645 -18.97 -10.10 16.35
C PRO A 645 -19.23 -9.10 17.50
N LEU A 646 -18.44 -8.03 17.57
CA LEU A 646 -18.65 -6.98 18.57
C LEU A 646 -20.02 -6.31 18.40
N ARG A 647 -20.78 -6.21 19.49
CA ARG A 647 -22.12 -5.62 19.52
C ARG A 647 -22.33 -4.92 20.85
N PHE A 648 -22.34 -3.59 20.88
CA PHE A 648 -22.51 -2.83 22.11
C PHE A 648 -23.81 -3.21 22.86
N ASP A 649 -24.89 -3.41 22.10
CA ASP A 649 -26.22 -3.78 22.60
C ASP A 649 -26.29 -5.20 23.20
N ARG A 650 -25.33 -6.08 22.89
CA ARG A 650 -25.25 -7.44 23.45
C ARG A 650 -24.12 -7.62 24.46
N LEU A 651 -23.03 -6.87 24.27
CA LEU A 651 -21.85 -6.96 25.11
C LEU A 651 -22.00 -6.10 26.37
N ILE A 652 -22.36 -4.82 26.22
CA ILE A 652 -22.34 -3.82 27.30
C ILE A 652 -23.74 -3.53 27.83
N GLN A 653 -24.73 -3.33 26.95
CA GLN A 653 -26.06 -2.91 27.38
C GLN A 653 -26.68 -3.85 28.45
N PRO A 654 -26.53 -5.20 28.39
CA PRO A 654 -27.05 -6.07 29.45
C PRO A 654 -26.44 -5.79 30.83
N VAL A 655 -25.15 -5.43 30.90
CA VAL A 655 -24.48 -5.05 32.15
C VAL A 655 -25.07 -3.73 32.67
N LEU A 656 -25.30 -2.77 31.78
CA LEU A 656 -25.92 -1.49 32.15
C LEU A 656 -27.35 -1.67 32.66
N ASP A 657 -28.15 -2.48 31.96
CA ASP A 657 -29.55 -2.73 32.32
C ASP A 657 -29.65 -3.38 33.71
N GLN A 658 -28.70 -4.27 34.03
CA GLN A 658 -28.66 -4.96 35.31
C GLN A 658 -28.15 -4.08 36.46
N HIS A 659 -27.14 -3.24 36.22
CA HIS A 659 -26.39 -2.58 37.31
C HIS A 659 -26.52 -1.05 37.35
N CYS A 660 -26.89 -0.39 36.25
CA CYS A 660 -26.76 1.07 36.12
C CYS A 660 -28.08 1.77 35.78
N VAL A 661 -28.92 1.18 34.92
CA VAL A 661 -30.10 1.84 34.34
C VAL A 661 -31.14 2.22 35.39
N SER A 662 -31.27 1.49 36.50
CA SER A 662 -32.20 1.84 37.58
C SER A 662 -31.98 3.26 38.12
N CYS A 663 -30.73 3.73 38.15
CA CYS A 663 -30.37 5.08 38.57
C CYS A 663 -30.14 6.02 37.37
N HIS A 664 -29.59 5.51 36.28
CA HIS A 664 -29.20 6.25 35.09
C HIS A 664 -30.25 6.20 33.97
N ASN A 665 -31.48 6.58 34.30
CA ASN A 665 -32.56 6.75 33.33
C ASN A 665 -33.24 8.12 33.50
N GLN A 666 -34.03 8.55 32.51
CA GLN A 666 -34.68 9.89 32.52
C GLN A 666 -35.67 10.09 33.68
N GLU A 667 -36.19 9.00 34.25
CA GLU A 667 -37.14 9.00 35.37
C GLU A 667 -36.44 8.70 36.72
N GLY A 668 -35.10 8.67 36.75
CA GLY A 668 -34.33 8.40 37.96
C GLY A 668 -34.56 9.44 39.07
N GLU A 669 -34.57 8.99 40.33
CA GLU A 669 -34.84 9.85 41.48
C GLU A 669 -33.74 10.90 41.72
N ASP A 670 -32.48 10.57 41.42
CA ASP A 670 -31.35 11.49 41.51
C ASP A 670 -31.16 12.27 40.19
N PRO A 671 -31.30 13.61 40.19
CA PRO A 671 -31.21 14.41 38.96
C PRO A 671 -29.82 14.37 38.30
N LYS A 672 -28.75 14.15 39.07
CA LYS A 672 -27.39 14.07 38.56
C LYS A 672 -27.18 12.72 37.85
N ALA A 673 -27.64 11.62 38.43
CA ALA A 673 -27.60 10.30 37.78
C ALA A 673 -28.47 10.26 36.52
N ALA A 674 -29.71 10.78 36.60
CA ALA A 674 -30.64 10.85 35.48
C ALA A 674 -30.12 11.67 34.29
N SER A 675 -29.28 12.68 34.55
CA SER A 675 -28.64 13.48 33.51
C SER A 675 -27.63 12.70 32.66
N PHE A 676 -27.09 11.60 33.21
CA PHE A 676 -26.21 10.68 32.50
C PHE A 676 -26.98 9.42 32.11
N ASN A 677 -27.80 9.53 31.07
CA ASN A 677 -28.71 8.46 30.64
C ASN A 677 -27.97 7.26 30.03
N LEU A 678 -28.17 6.09 30.61
CA LEU A 678 -27.61 4.80 30.19
C LEU A 678 -28.66 3.84 29.63
N ALA A 679 -29.89 4.31 29.39
CA ALA A 679 -30.85 3.57 28.57
C ALA A 679 -30.34 3.40 27.14
N SER A 680 -30.76 2.34 26.46
CA SER A 680 -30.09 1.80 25.27
C SER A 680 -29.85 2.78 24.11
N ALA A 681 -30.70 3.80 23.96
CA ALA A 681 -30.54 4.80 22.90
C ALA A 681 -29.41 5.82 23.17
N SER A 682 -29.05 6.05 24.43
CA SER A 682 -28.08 7.08 24.84
C SER A 682 -26.79 6.50 25.43
N ALA A 683 -26.84 5.25 25.93
CA ALA A 683 -25.77 4.61 26.68
C ALA A 683 -24.39 4.71 26.03
N TYR A 684 -24.30 4.36 24.73
CA TYR A 684 -23.02 4.38 24.03
C TYR A 684 -22.39 5.79 24.05
N ASP A 685 -23.16 6.82 23.66
CA ASP A 685 -22.64 8.18 23.55
C ASP A 685 -22.31 8.76 24.94
N SER A 686 -23.08 8.41 25.96
CA SER A 686 -22.77 8.77 27.35
C SER A 686 -21.42 8.15 27.78
N LEU A 687 -21.22 6.85 27.56
CA LEU A 687 -20.04 6.13 28.03
C LEU A 687 -18.75 6.54 27.30
N VAL A 688 -18.78 6.67 25.97
CA VAL A 688 -17.55 7.02 25.22
C VAL A 688 -17.03 8.42 25.55
N ASN A 689 -17.89 9.30 26.05
CA ASN A 689 -17.55 10.67 26.44
C ASN A 689 -17.35 10.84 27.97
N PHE A 690 -17.40 9.75 28.75
CA PHE A 690 -17.25 9.82 30.19
C PHE A 690 -15.79 10.04 30.62
N GLY A 691 -15.59 10.92 31.61
CA GLY A 691 -14.32 11.12 32.29
C GLY A 691 -13.26 11.87 31.48
N THR A 692 -12.06 12.01 32.06
CA THR A 692 -10.92 12.66 31.39
C THR A 692 -9.62 11.90 31.71
N PRO A 693 -8.92 11.36 30.69
CA PRO A 693 -9.33 11.33 29.29
C PRO A 693 -10.57 10.46 29.09
N SER A 694 -11.48 10.88 28.21
CA SER A 694 -12.58 10.03 27.77
C SER A 694 -12.08 8.96 26.80
N LEU A 695 -12.89 7.92 26.55
CA LEU A 695 -12.54 6.92 25.54
C LEU A 695 -12.49 7.54 24.12
N ASN A 696 -13.33 8.53 23.85
CA ASN A 696 -13.30 9.32 22.62
C ASN A 696 -11.94 10.02 22.44
N ASP A 697 -11.43 10.67 23.50
CA ASP A 697 -10.13 11.34 23.49
C ASP A 697 -9.02 10.33 23.24
N HIS A 698 -9.02 9.22 23.96
CA HIS A 698 -8.02 8.16 23.81
C HIS A 698 -7.98 7.64 22.36
N VAL A 699 -9.14 7.21 21.82
CA VAL A 699 -9.21 6.59 20.50
C VAL A 699 -8.77 7.56 19.41
N LYS A 700 -9.24 8.81 19.44
CA LYS A 700 -8.85 9.84 18.45
C LYS A 700 -7.38 10.19 18.52
N ASN A 701 -6.82 10.34 19.72
CA ASN A 701 -5.39 10.64 19.88
C ASN A 701 -4.53 9.50 19.32
N ARG A 702 -4.82 8.24 19.67
CA ARG A 702 -4.10 7.07 19.15
C ARG A 702 -4.25 6.88 17.64
N TYR A 703 -5.45 7.15 17.11
CA TYR A 703 -5.71 7.10 15.68
C TYR A 703 -4.79 8.06 14.90
N LEU A 704 -4.62 9.30 15.40
CA LEU A 704 -3.72 10.30 14.82
C LEU A 704 -2.24 9.98 15.02
N GLU A 705 -1.88 9.39 16.17
CA GLU A 705 -0.50 8.94 16.44
C GLU A 705 -0.08 7.75 15.58
N GLY A 706 -1.03 6.92 15.14
CA GLY A 706 -0.77 5.80 14.24
C GLY A 706 -0.07 4.59 14.89
N ARG A 707 0.08 4.57 16.22
CA ARG A 707 0.76 3.49 16.94
C ARG A 707 0.14 3.22 18.31
N SER A 708 0.36 2.01 18.82
CA SER A 708 0.05 1.63 20.19
C SER A 708 1.30 1.73 21.06
N ILE A 709 1.20 2.42 22.19
CA ILE A 709 2.27 2.54 23.18
C ILE A 709 2.05 1.49 24.27
N ALA A 710 3.06 0.67 24.54
CA ALA A 710 2.98 -0.37 25.56
C ALA A 710 2.72 0.23 26.95
N GLY A 711 1.76 -0.35 27.67
CA GLY A 711 1.30 0.10 28.99
C GLY A 711 0.22 1.19 28.93
N GLU A 712 -0.04 1.78 27.77
CA GLU A 712 -1.03 2.85 27.60
C GLU A 712 -2.26 2.38 26.80
N GLY A 713 -2.71 1.15 27.07
CA GLY A 713 -3.93 0.59 26.51
C GLY A 713 -5.19 1.35 26.92
N ALA A 714 -6.27 1.19 26.16
CA ALA A 714 -7.50 1.95 26.37
C ALA A 714 -8.15 1.62 27.71
N ALA A 715 -8.26 0.34 28.09
CA ALA A 715 -8.80 -0.06 29.38
C ALA A 715 -7.97 0.48 30.56
N ARG A 716 -6.63 0.35 30.49
CA ARG A 716 -5.71 0.78 31.56
C ARG A 716 -5.74 2.29 31.84
N THR A 717 -6.09 3.08 30.83
CA THR A 717 -6.14 4.55 30.92
C THR A 717 -7.56 5.10 31.01
N SER A 718 -8.57 4.22 31.09
CA SER A 718 -9.98 4.60 31.06
C SER A 718 -10.45 5.10 32.42
N ALA A 719 -10.90 6.36 32.46
CA ALA A 719 -11.57 6.93 33.63
C ALA A 719 -12.86 6.18 33.98
N LEU A 720 -13.59 5.69 32.97
CA LEU A 720 -14.79 4.86 33.16
C LEU A 720 -14.43 3.55 33.87
N LEU A 721 -13.43 2.84 33.36
CA LEU A 721 -13.05 1.55 33.93
C LEU A 721 -12.49 1.71 35.34
N SER A 722 -11.65 2.73 35.57
CA SER A 722 -11.14 3.05 36.89
C SER A 722 -12.25 3.33 37.90
N MET A 723 -13.36 3.96 37.49
CA MET A 723 -14.50 4.23 38.37
C MET A 723 -15.26 2.94 38.71
N VAL A 724 -15.57 2.10 37.73
CA VAL A 724 -16.37 0.88 37.98
C VAL A 724 -15.58 -0.23 38.67
N MET A 725 -14.24 -0.14 38.65
CA MET A 725 -13.33 -1.02 39.39
C MET A 725 -12.93 -0.47 40.77
N ASP A 726 -13.51 0.67 41.21
CA ASP A 726 -13.18 1.24 42.51
C ASP A 726 -13.52 0.24 43.64
N PRO A 727 -12.62 -0.03 44.60
CA PRO A 727 -12.89 -0.94 45.72
C PRO A 727 -14.05 -0.51 46.62
N GLU A 728 -14.44 0.76 46.63
CA GLU A 728 -15.62 1.27 47.34
C GLU A 728 -16.92 1.07 46.53
N GLY A 729 -16.79 0.69 45.25
CA GLY A 729 -17.90 0.55 44.30
C GLY A 729 -18.47 1.89 43.85
N HIS A 730 -19.34 1.87 42.85
CA HIS A 730 -20.06 3.06 42.42
C HIS A 730 -21.39 3.15 43.20
N GLU A 731 -21.42 3.98 44.25
CA GLU A 731 -22.59 4.14 45.13
C GLU A 731 -23.09 2.79 45.71
N GLY A 732 -22.15 1.90 46.07
CA GLY A 732 -22.43 0.57 46.59
C GLY A 732 -22.76 -0.50 45.54
N VAL A 733 -22.69 -0.16 44.24
CA VAL A 733 -22.79 -1.13 43.14
C VAL A 733 -21.39 -1.67 42.79
N PHE A 734 -21.28 -2.99 42.74
CA PHE A 734 -20.07 -3.72 42.36
C PHE A 734 -20.35 -4.58 41.14
N LEU A 735 -19.43 -4.60 40.19
CA LEU A 735 -19.50 -5.48 39.03
C LEU A 735 -18.82 -6.81 39.33
N ASP A 736 -19.39 -7.90 38.83
CA ASP A 736 -18.73 -9.21 38.83
C ASP A 736 -17.67 -9.30 37.72
N ASP A 737 -16.86 -10.37 37.77
CA ASP A 737 -15.74 -10.56 36.84
C ASP A 737 -16.21 -10.63 35.37
N GLU A 738 -17.37 -11.22 35.09
CA GLU A 738 -17.93 -11.30 33.75
C GLU A 738 -18.34 -9.90 33.23
N SER A 739 -19.00 -9.11 34.06
CA SER A 739 -19.38 -7.74 33.75
C SER A 739 -18.15 -6.85 33.51
N LEU A 740 -17.10 -7.01 34.31
CA LEU A 740 -15.83 -6.31 34.12
C LEU A 740 -15.13 -6.72 32.83
N GLU A 741 -15.08 -8.02 32.50
CA GLU A 741 -14.50 -8.51 31.26
C GLU A 741 -15.18 -7.87 30.04
N ARG A 742 -16.52 -7.79 30.04
CA ARG A 742 -17.30 -7.16 28.96
C ARG A 742 -16.87 -5.70 28.73
N PHE A 743 -16.73 -4.92 29.80
CA PHE A 743 -16.22 -3.54 29.72
C PHE A 743 -14.79 -3.47 29.19
N ILE A 744 -13.89 -4.30 29.70
CA ILE A 744 -12.49 -4.34 29.29
C ILE A 744 -12.38 -4.64 27.79
N VAL A 745 -13.06 -5.69 27.32
CA VAL A 745 -13.06 -6.10 25.91
C VAL A 745 -13.59 -4.99 25.02
N TRP A 746 -14.71 -4.34 25.38
CA TRP A 746 -15.29 -3.26 24.60
C TRP A 746 -14.36 -2.03 24.52
N ILE A 747 -13.76 -1.64 25.65
CA ILE A 747 -12.86 -0.47 25.72
C ILE A 747 -11.58 -0.73 24.91
N ASP A 748 -10.93 -1.89 25.10
CA ASP A 748 -9.68 -2.23 24.42
C ASP A 748 -9.83 -2.48 22.91
N THR A 749 -11.05 -2.78 22.45
CA THR A 749 -11.36 -2.88 21.02
C THR A 749 -11.81 -1.56 20.40
N TYR A 750 -11.60 -0.46 21.14
CA TYR A 750 -11.90 0.94 20.77
C TYR A 750 -13.38 1.25 20.64
N ALA A 751 -14.18 0.68 21.55
CA ALA A 751 -15.60 0.96 21.70
C ALA A 751 -16.41 0.79 20.43
N GLN A 752 -16.41 -0.40 19.84
CA GLN A 752 -17.30 -0.65 18.71
C GLN A 752 -18.77 -0.57 19.12
N ARG A 753 -19.58 0.08 18.28
CA ARG A 753 -21.04 -0.07 18.26
C ARG A 753 -21.40 -1.44 17.68
N ALA A 754 -20.78 -1.76 16.55
CA ALA A 754 -20.96 -3.00 15.82
C ALA A 754 -19.64 -3.43 15.15
N GLY A 755 -19.43 -4.73 15.02
CA GLY A 755 -18.25 -5.33 14.42
C GLY A 755 -18.43 -5.82 12.98
N SER A 756 -19.63 -5.68 12.42
CA SER A 756 -20.02 -6.10 11.07
C SER A 756 -20.56 -4.90 10.28
N PHE A 757 -20.35 -4.91 8.96
CA PHE A 757 -20.82 -3.85 8.07
C PHE A 757 -22.24 -4.07 7.54
N SER A 758 -22.81 -5.25 7.73
CA SER A 758 -24.21 -5.54 7.41
C SER A 758 -24.76 -6.70 8.25
N PRO A 759 -26.11 -6.85 8.33
CA PRO A 759 -26.73 -8.00 8.97
C PRO A 759 -26.33 -9.36 8.34
N GLU A 760 -26.12 -9.39 7.03
CA GLU A 760 -25.68 -10.60 6.32
C GLU A 760 -24.28 -11.00 6.78
N GLN A 761 -23.34 -10.05 6.82
CA GLN A 761 -21.99 -10.31 7.32
C GLN A 761 -21.98 -10.70 8.80
N GLU A 762 -22.88 -10.14 9.62
CA GLU A 762 -23.05 -10.57 11.01
C GLU A 762 -23.44 -12.06 11.10
N ASN A 763 -24.40 -12.49 10.28
CA ASN A 763 -24.81 -13.89 10.23
C ASN A 763 -23.67 -14.80 9.74
N GLU A 764 -22.86 -14.34 8.78
CA GLU A 764 -21.67 -15.06 8.32
C GLU A 764 -20.61 -15.19 9.42
N LEU A 765 -20.39 -14.14 10.22
CA LEU A 765 -19.47 -14.18 11.35
C LEU A 765 -19.95 -15.16 12.43
N VAL A 766 -21.25 -15.19 12.72
CA VAL A 766 -21.85 -16.19 13.63
C VAL A 766 -21.70 -17.61 13.05
N ALA A 767 -21.97 -17.80 11.76
CA ALA A 767 -21.79 -19.09 11.10
C ALA A 767 -20.31 -19.55 11.11
N MET A 768 -19.37 -18.60 10.98
CA MET A 768 -17.94 -18.86 11.08
C MET A 768 -17.56 -19.39 12.48
N ARG A 769 -18.14 -18.85 13.56
CA ARG A 769 -17.95 -19.40 14.91
C ARG A 769 -18.38 -20.86 14.99
N HIS A 770 -19.55 -21.19 14.44
CA HIS A 770 -20.04 -22.58 14.41
C HIS A 770 -19.16 -23.49 13.55
N LYS A 771 -18.69 -23.02 12.39
CA LYS A 771 -17.76 -23.75 11.51
C LYS A 771 -16.46 -24.11 12.23
N TRP A 772 -15.96 -23.20 13.07
CA TRP A 772 -14.66 -23.33 13.76
C TRP A 772 -14.78 -23.69 15.23
N ARG A 773 -15.89 -24.31 15.64
CA ARG A 773 -16.14 -24.70 17.03
C ARG A 773 -15.05 -25.63 17.59
N ASP A 774 -14.41 -26.42 16.74
CA ASP A 774 -13.35 -27.32 17.13
C ASP A 774 -12.04 -26.61 17.51
N LEU A 775 -11.84 -25.36 17.07
CA LEU A 775 -10.77 -24.46 17.50
C LEU A 775 -11.06 -23.75 18.83
N LEU A 776 -12.30 -23.84 19.31
CA LEU A 776 -12.76 -23.20 20.54
C LEU A 776 -12.75 -24.20 21.71
N LYS A 777 -12.58 -23.69 22.93
CA LYS A 777 -12.82 -24.43 24.17
C LYS A 777 -14.31 -24.33 24.55
N GLU A 778 -15.16 -25.06 23.83
CA GLU A 778 -16.61 -25.13 24.07
C GLU A 778 -17.10 -26.55 24.37
#